data_AF-A0AA86NA84-F1
#
_entry.id   AF-A0AA86NA84-F1
#
_cell.length_a   1.000
_cell.length_b   1.000
_cell.length_c   1.000
_cell.angle_alpha   90.00
_cell.angle_beta   90.00
_cell.angle_gamma   90.00
#
_symmetry.space_group_name_H-M   'P 1'
#
loop_
_entity.id
_entity.type
_entity.pdbx_description
1 polymer ?
#
loop_
_entity_poly.entity_id
_entity_poly.type
_entity_poly.pdbx_seq_one_letter_code
_entity_poly.pdbx_strand_id
1 'polypeptide(L)'
;MSGQYSNQELQAILVQVQSNLQLFSLTQIKNIKHIGPICIHIYEDKSKQVRIYDVKGDINDQRQQQKQTIHICLYKEHYFIYDTDVQVSNFWLNNFEKYKTYPKYLENTNISQVRQTQTNICVTQSKSKNDSITVIKMMYELNMFEEIKDYNEFNYKENSKQVISAPDNAEDYCQETKEFKERENNFDKILYADTEAFTIDSQGEYIKHKCYMCVWADGDIVKSSRDVNGLVRYIHKCYENEKHIAKKNNLPDKQVLVYMHNLSYDCQFILKEQYQIDDMIQNNGKVLQFSFSIYNQLGLKIQFVFRDSYIMISSKLSKLPEMFLSKEEQSVIQKEIMCYNYYTEERYLNNIGDIEEASKYIDGHSKQEFISVLKKSDCMLDDKHFDMQKYALYYCKQDVIVLQKCVQKFAQLLKDNMDMNLYNYISISSLALSYQLKKQCFDKSCKVNGLLRQFLQQFVIGGRCMTLNNQKQILLFKKLLDFDAVSLYPSAQYRTYYPAGKLYTLSQEMIQHYNVKENLFDITEAKNSKDQNTLYLEVKLFKGNDFIHRGFPLVSQKIDGVRQFTNDISEENRYFLDTIGLQEAVLRQNYKYEIISGVYAKERDYTIQEVIKYMFEERVKCKKAKNPLQQIYKLMLNSSYGKTIEGDRNETVQIFEETQLEELFKKYDQINSIQQYGTKFCVKLEKECCEQTGYHHIGIQILSMSKRIMNEVMTLAEDLDLNIYYQDTDSMQILQDELKILSENFQEKYQRELIGEKMGQFHSDFSSDKGKVLYGEDGIYISKKVYCVKLCVQNEDGDICYDYHIRMKGVTGECITQKADELYGGDVIKLYQDLAGGKAIEFDLCNAKVFMKKQDDYSYMNLSEFKRTLKF
;
A
#
# COMPACT_ATOMS: atom_id res chain seq x y z
N MET A 1 25.46 -43.78 -15.52
CA MET A 1 25.73 -44.12 -14.10
C MET A 1 24.58 -43.58 -13.29
N SER A 2 23.77 -44.48 -12.76
CA SER A 2 22.52 -44.22 -12.04
C SER A 2 22.76 -44.17 -10.53
N GLY A 3 22.22 -43.15 -9.86
CA GLY A 3 21.76 -43.29 -8.46
C GLY A 3 22.59 -42.68 -7.33
N GLN A 4 23.21 -41.51 -7.48
CA GLN A 4 23.86 -40.83 -6.33
C GLN A 4 23.44 -39.38 -6.05
N TYR A 5 22.58 -38.78 -6.87
CA TYR A 5 22.06 -37.43 -6.62
C TYR A 5 20.56 -37.38 -6.86
N SER A 6 19.85 -36.75 -5.93
CA SER A 6 18.46 -36.34 -6.10
C SER A 6 18.32 -35.29 -7.22
N ASN A 7 17.13 -35.18 -7.81
CA ASN A 7 16.84 -34.13 -8.79
C ASN A 7 17.12 -32.72 -8.25
N GLN A 8 17.03 -32.51 -6.93
CA GLN A 8 17.37 -31.24 -6.28
C GLN A 8 18.88 -30.94 -6.31
N GLU A 9 19.73 -31.93 -6.07
CA GLU A 9 21.19 -31.78 -6.12
C GLU A 9 21.68 -31.54 -7.56
N LEU A 10 21.04 -32.18 -8.54
CA LEU A 10 21.33 -31.95 -9.97
C LEU A 10 20.92 -30.54 -10.42
N GLN A 11 19.79 -30.03 -9.94
CA GLN A 11 19.33 -28.67 -10.22
C GLN A 11 20.22 -27.60 -9.56
N ALA A 12 20.68 -27.82 -8.32
CA ALA A 12 21.61 -26.91 -7.65
C ALA A 12 22.94 -26.78 -8.41
N ILE A 13 23.48 -27.88 -8.94
CA ILE A 13 24.70 -27.89 -9.75
C ILE A 13 24.48 -27.18 -11.10
N LEU A 14 23.32 -27.37 -11.75
CA LEU A 14 22.94 -26.69 -13.00
C LEU A 14 22.80 -25.17 -12.84
N VAL A 15 22.17 -24.73 -11.74
CA VAL A 15 21.98 -23.30 -11.43
C VAL A 15 23.31 -22.61 -11.10
N GLN A 16 24.28 -23.29 -10.48
CA GLN A 16 25.61 -22.74 -10.23
C GLN A 16 26.43 -22.50 -11.50
N VAL A 17 26.17 -23.30 -12.55
CA VAL A 17 26.76 -23.11 -13.88
C VAL A 17 26.02 -22.03 -14.67
N GLN A 18 24.71 -21.88 -14.47
CA GLN A 18 23.85 -20.91 -15.17
C GLN A 18 23.79 -19.49 -14.53
N SER A 19 24.09 -19.32 -13.24
CA SER A 19 24.05 -18.02 -12.51
C SER A 19 25.27 -17.11 -12.75
N ASN A 20 26.01 -17.38 -13.83
CA ASN A 20 26.99 -16.54 -14.54
C ASN A 20 28.35 -16.23 -13.88
N LEU A 21 29.40 -16.55 -14.65
CA LEU A 21 30.84 -16.29 -14.49
C LEU A 21 31.25 -14.80 -14.39
N GLN A 22 30.33 -13.87 -14.12
CA GLN A 22 30.65 -12.43 -14.04
C GLN A 22 30.45 -11.77 -12.67
N LEU A 23 29.87 -12.42 -11.65
CA LEU A 23 29.62 -11.74 -10.36
C LEU A 23 30.04 -12.45 -9.07
N PHE A 24 30.64 -13.65 -9.12
CA PHE A 24 31.08 -14.34 -7.89
C PHE A 24 32.47 -14.95 -8.02
N SER A 25 33.37 -14.63 -7.07
CA SER A 25 34.70 -15.23 -6.99
C SER A 25 34.61 -16.72 -6.59
N LEU A 26 35.42 -17.57 -7.22
CA LEU A 26 35.56 -19.03 -6.98
C LEU A 26 35.82 -19.44 -5.51
N THR A 27 36.07 -18.47 -4.64
CA THR A 27 36.42 -18.66 -3.23
C THR A 27 35.25 -19.20 -2.39
N GLN A 28 34.00 -18.97 -2.79
CA GLN A 28 32.81 -19.35 -2.00
C GLN A 28 32.25 -20.75 -2.30
N ILE A 29 32.63 -21.37 -3.43
CA ILE A 29 32.28 -22.77 -3.74
C ILE A 29 32.94 -23.74 -2.73
N LYS A 30 34.06 -23.34 -2.12
CA LYS A 30 34.79 -24.15 -1.12
C LYS A 30 34.02 -24.38 0.19
N ASN A 31 32.99 -23.60 0.50
CA ASN A 31 32.34 -23.64 1.82
C ASN A 31 31.18 -24.64 1.93
N ILE A 32 30.87 -25.40 0.88
CA ILE A 32 29.89 -26.49 0.93
C ILE A 32 30.56 -27.74 1.50
N LYS A 33 30.40 -27.96 2.81
CA LYS A 33 31.10 -29.01 3.59
C LYS A 33 30.75 -30.48 3.23
N HIS A 34 29.90 -30.73 2.23
CA HIS A 34 29.36 -32.07 1.94
C HIS A 34 29.62 -32.60 0.53
N ILE A 35 30.35 -31.86 -0.32
CA ILE A 35 30.60 -32.28 -1.70
C ILE A 35 32.08 -32.65 -1.86
N GLY A 36 32.35 -33.91 -2.22
CA GLY A 36 33.70 -34.39 -2.58
C GLY A 36 34.27 -33.67 -3.82
N PRO A 37 35.52 -33.95 -4.24
CA PRO A 37 36.10 -33.28 -5.40
C PRO A 37 35.33 -33.62 -6.69
N ILE A 38 34.74 -32.61 -7.34
CA ILE A 38 33.97 -32.74 -8.60
C ILE A 38 34.79 -32.21 -9.78
N CYS A 39 34.79 -32.96 -10.88
CA CYS A 39 35.30 -32.54 -12.18
C CYS A 39 34.11 -32.28 -13.13
N ILE A 40 33.97 -31.07 -13.68
CA ILE A 40 32.90 -30.75 -14.64
C ILE A 40 33.49 -30.73 -16.05
N HIS A 41 32.94 -31.54 -16.95
CA HIS A 41 33.29 -31.59 -18.36
C HIS A 41 32.20 -30.90 -19.18
N ILE A 42 32.56 -29.86 -19.92
CA ILE A 42 31.61 -29.14 -20.80
C ILE A 42 31.86 -29.53 -22.26
N TYR A 43 30.79 -29.94 -22.95
CA TYR A 43 30.80 -30.34 -24.36
C TYR A 43 30.01 -29.34 -25.22
N GLU A 44 30.61 -28.84 -26.31
CA GLU A 44 29.90 -28.07 -27.35
C GLU A 44 29.54 -28.95 -28.58
N ASP A 45 30.20 -30.11 -28.70
CA ASP A 45 29.90 -31.11 -29.72
C ASP A 45 30.27 -32.55 -29.28
N LYS A 46 29.75 -33.55 -30.00
CA LYS A 46 29.87 -35.00 -29.74
C LYS A 46 31.29 -35.50 -29.39
N SER A 47 32.32 -34.80 -29.84
CA SER A 47 33.73 -35.17 -29.67
C SER A 47 34.61 -34.06 -29.07
N LYS A 48 34.03 -32.89 -28.73
CA LYS A 48 34.80 -31.71 -28.32
C LYS A 48 34.49 -31.32 -26.89
N GLN A 49 35.34 -31.78 -25.97
CA GLN A 49 35.39 -31.32 -24.59
C GLN A 49 36.09 -29.95 -24.56
N VAL A 50 35.38 -28.91 -24.14
CA VAL A 50 35.82 -27.52 -24.30
C VAL A 50 36.35 -26.92 -23.00
N ARG A 51 35.82 -27.34 -21.85
CA ARG A 51 36.27 -26.84 -20.53
C ARG A 51 36.24 -27.95 -19.47
N ILE A 52 37.23 -27.90 -18.57
CA ILE A 52 37.34 -28.77 -17.39
C ILE A 52 37.42 -27.86 -16.16
N TYR A 53 36.52 -28.09 -15.19
CA TYR A 53 36.57 -27.41 -13.90
C TYR A 53 36.83 -28.44 -12.80
N ASP A 54 37.93 -28.28 -12.09
CA ASP A 54 38.26 -29.06 -10.90
C ASP A 54 37.83 -28.29 -9.65
N VAL A 55 36.76 -28.74 -9.00
CA VAL A 55 36.30 -28.20 -7.73
C VAL A 55 36.97 -28.99 -6.60
N LYS A 56 37.83 -28.33 -5.81
CA LYS A 56 38.49 -28.95 -4.65
C LYS A 56 37.55 -28.91 -3.44
N GLY A 57 37.18 -30.09 -2.93
CA GLY A 57 36.52 -30.23 -1.62
C GLY A 57 37.51 -30.01 -0.45
N ASP A 58 36.98 -29.78 0.75
CA ASP A 58 37.77 -29.57 1.98
C ASP A 58 38.46 -30.89 2.39
N ILE A 59 39.80 -30.91 2.33
CA ILE A 59 40.61 -32.11 2.59
C ILE A 59 40.80 -32.27 4.10
N ASN A 60 39.93 -33.05 4.75
CA ASN A 60 40.20 -33.57 6.10
C ASN A 60 39.85 -35.05 6.30
N ASP A 61 39.54 -35.81 5.25
CA ASP A 61 39.38 -37.27 5.35
C ASP A 61 40.35 -37.95 4.37
N GLN A 62 41.37 -38.64 4.88
CA GLN A 62 42.39 -39.38 4.11
C GLN A 62 41.84 -40.67 3.46
N ARG A 63 40.54 -40.71 3.14
CA ARG A 63 39.98 -41.73 2.26
C ARG A 63 40.00 -41.15 0.85
N GLN A 64 40.72 -41.80 -0.06
CA GLN A 64 40.72 -41.49 -1.49
C GLN A 64 39.27 -41.49 -2.03
N GLN A 65 38.58 -40.36 -1.94
CA GLN A 65 37.32 -40.17 -2.64
C GLN A 65 37.67 -40.01 -4.12
N GLN A 66 37.21 -40.95 -4.94
CA GLN A 66 37.28 -40.85 -6.40
C GLN A 66 36.71 -39.52 -6.84
N LYS A 67 37.48 -38.75 -7.63
CA LYS A 67 36.97 -37.56 -8.32
C LYS A 67 35.74 -37.96 -9.16
N GLN A 68 34.57 -37.44 -8.82
CA GLN A 68 33.36 -37.67 -9.60
C GLN A 68 33.30 -36.67 -10.76
N THR A 69 32.98 -37.18 -11.95
CA THR A 69 32.92 -36.36 -13.17
C THR A 69 31.47 -36.14 -13.61
N ILE A 70 31.07 -34.89 -13.78
CA ILE A 70 29.75 -34.50 -14.30
C ILE A 70 29.94 -33.99 -15.73
N HIS A 71 29.16 -34.51 -16.66
CA HIS A 71 29.20 -34.13 -18.07
C HIS A 71 27.99 -33.25 -18.40
N ILE A 72 28.25 -32.03 -18.89
CA ILE A 72 27.23 -31.03 -19.21
C ILE A 72 27.49 -30.54 -20.65
N CYS A 73 26.44 -30.24 -21.40
CA CYS A 73 26.52 -29.63 -22.71
C CYS A 73 26.23 -28.14 -22.66
N LEU A 74 26.91 -27.39 -23.54
CA LEU A 74 26.64 -25.99 -23.81
C LEU A 74 26.23 -25.85 -25.28
N TYR A 75 25.03 -25.35 -25.54
CA TYR A 75 24.55 -25.04 -26.88
C TYR A 75 23.78 -23.73 -26.85
N LYS A 76 24.18 -22.76 -27.69
CA LYS A 76 23.56 -21.42 -27.77
C LYS A 76 23.37 -20.77 -26.39
N GLU A 77 24.44 -20.74 -25.59
CA GLU A 77 24.46 -20.15 -24.24
C GLU A 77 23.59 -20.88 -23.18
N HIS A 78 22.96 -22.00 -23.51
CA HIS A 78 22.20 -22.83 -22.57
C HIS A 78 22.96 -24.09 -22.14
N TYR A 79 22.93 -24.37 -20.83
CA TYR A 79 23.51 -25.57 -20.23
C TYR A 79 22.47 -26.67 -19.99
N PHE A 80 22.80 -27.92 -20.30
CA PHE A 80 21.98 -29.10 -20.00
C PHE A 80 22.82 -30.36 -19.77
N ILE A 81 22.28 -31.39 -19.14
CA ILE A 81 23.02 -32.61 -18.81
C ILE A 81 23.42 -33.35 -20.09
N TYR A 82 24.70 -33.75 -20.20
CA TYR A 82 25.14 -34.61 -21.28
C TYR A 82 24.76 -36.06 -21.00
N ASP A 83 23.57 -36.43 -21.43
CA ASP A 83 23.12 -37.82 -21.49
C ASP A 83 23.53 -38.44 -22.84
N THR A 84 24.19 -39.60 -22.79
CA THR A 84 24.62 -40.38 -23.98
C THR A 84 23.57 -41.39 -24.43
N ASP A 85 22.47 -41.54 -23.69
CA ASP A 85 21.43 -42.55 -23.91
C ASP A 85 20.02 -41.93 -23.93
N VAL A 86 19.83 -40.91 -24.76
CA VAL A 86 18.51 -40.32 -24.97
C VAL A 86 17.71 -41.24 -25.90
N GLN A 87 16.58 -41.73 -25.40
CA GLN A 87 15.64 -42.62 -26.10
C GLN A 87 14.84 -41.90 -27.20
N VAL A 88 15.49 -41.07 -28.01
CA VAL A 88 14.87 -40.31 -29.09
C VAL A 88 15.67 -40.52 -30.37
N SER A 89 15.03 -41.04 -31.42
CA SER A 89 15.69 -41.28 -32.70
C SER A 89 15.61 -40.07 -33.64
N ASN A 90 16.56 -39.95 -34.58
CA ASN A 90 16.53 -38.92 -35.62
C ASN A 90 15.27 -39.03 -36.50
N PHE A 91 14.84 -40.28 -36.78
CA PHE A 91 13.64 -40.54 -37.56
C PHE A 91 12.39 -40.03 -36.84
N TRP A 92 12.31 -40.18 -35.51
CA TRP A 92 11.20 -39.65 -34.72
C TRP A 92 11.13 -38.12 -34.79
N LEU A 93 12.25 -37.44 -34.52
CA LEU A 93 12.32 -35.98 -34.58
C LEU A 93 11.90 -35.44 -35.96
N ASN A 94 12.47 -36.00 -37.04
CA ASN A 94 12.17 -35.57 -38.40
C ASN A 94 10.73 -35.85 -38.87
N ASN A 95 9.99 -36.73 -38.17
CA ASN A 95 8.62 -37.08 -38.51
C ASN A 95 7.62 -36.76 -37.38
N PHE A 96 8.03 -35.96 -36.39
CA PHE A 96 7.24 -35.66 -35.20
C PHE A 96 5.84 -35.13 -35.54
N GLU A 97 5.77 -34.13 -36.41
CA GLU A 97 4.50 -33.52 -36.86
C GLU A 97 3.52 -34.52 -37.48
N LYS A 98 4.05 -35.54 -38.18
CA LYS A 98 3.23 -36.56 -38.85
C LYS A 98 2.64 -37.57 -37.87
N TYR A 99 3.32 -37.83 -36.75
CA TYR A 99 2.97 -38.90 -35.81
C TYR A 99 2.49 -38.42 -34.44
N LYS A 100 2.59 -37.10 -34.13
CA LYS A 100 2.17 -36.52 -32.83
C LYS A 100 0.70 -36.74 -32.48
N THR A 101 -0.18 -36.89 -33.46
CA THR A 101 -1.62 -37.11 -33.27
C THR A 101 -2.01 -38.56 -32.97
N TYR A 102 -1.04 -39.48 -32.95
CA TYR A 102 -1.31 -40.89 -32.70
C TYR A 102 -0.79 -41.31 -31.31
N PRO A 103 -1.67 -41.56 -30.32
CA PRO A 103 -1.31 -41.76 -28.91
C PRO A 103 -0.29 -42.89 -28.68
N LYS A 104 -0.40 -43.98 -29.46
CA LYS A 104 0.46 -45.17 -29.36
C LYS A 104 1.93 -44.92 -29.71
N TYR A 105 2.25 -43.77 -30.31
CA TYR A 105 3.61 -43.40 -30.73
C TYR A 105 4.27 -42.39 -29.79
N LEU A 106 3.49 -41.70 -28.93
CA LEU A 106 4.03 -40.84 -27.87
C LEU A 106 4.72 -41.66 -26.77
N GLU A 107 4.37 -42.94 -26.63
CA GLU A 107 4.97 -43.86 -25.67
C GLU A 107 6.31 -44.44 -26.14
N ASN A 108 6.74 -44.23 -27.40
CA ASN A 108 7.96 -44.84 -27.94
C ASN A 108 8.70 -43.91 -28.91
N THR A 109 9.59 -43.06 -28.39
CA THR A 109 10.31 -42.03 -29.16
C THR A 109 11.56 -42.55 -29.90
N ASN A 110 11.87 -43.85 -29.80
CA ASN A 110 13.07 -44.46 -30.37
C ASN A 110 12.78 -45.34 -31.62
N ILE A 111 12.10 -44.77 -32.62
CA ILE A 111 11.62 -45.49 -33.82
C ILE A 111 12.55 -45.24 -35.02
N SER A 112 12.93 -46.27 -35.78
CA SER A 112 13.75 -46.11 -37.00
C SER A 112 12.95 -46.18 -38.30
N GLN A 113 11.79 -46.86 -38.30
CA GLN A 113 10.91 -46.95 -39.46
C GLN A 113 9.47 -47.26 -39.03
N VAL A 114 8.50 -46.71 -39.76
CA VAL A 114 7.07 -47.07 -39.67
C VAL A 114 6.62 -47.61 -41.04
N ARG A 115 6.10 -48.84 -41.10
CA ARG A 115 5.50 -49.43 -42.30
C ARG A 115 4.00 -49.64 -42.10
N GLN A 116 3.20 -49.10 -43.00
CA GLN A 116 1.74 -49.26 -42.97
C GLN A 116 1.32 -50.29 -44.03
N THR A 117 0.67 -51.37 -43.60
CA THR A 117 -0.02 -52.32 -44.48
C THR A 117 -1.54 -52.04 -44.45
N GLN A 118 -2.31 -52.67 -45.35
CA GLN A 118 -3.75 -52.44 -45.47
C GLN A 118 -4.54 -52.74 -44.18
N THR A 119 -3.99 -53.51 -43.24
CA THR A 119 -4.68 -53.89 -41.99
C THR A 119 -3.86 -53.66 -40.72
N ASN A 120 -2.57 -53.28 -40.79
CA ASN A 120 -1.73 -53.05 -39.60
C ASN A 120 -0.60 -52.05 -39.84
N ILE A 121 -0.11 -51.43 -38.76
CA ILE A 121 1.10 -50.61 -38.79
C ILE A 121 2.19 -51.34 -38.01
N CYS A 122 3.33 -51.58 -38.66
CA CYS A 122 4.50 -52.22 -38.07
C CYS A 122 5.59 -51.17 -37.82
N VAL A 123 6.09 -51.12 -36.59
CA VAL A 123 7.10 -50.15 -36.13
C VAL A 123 8.40 -50.89 -35.88
N THR A 124 9.49 -50.40 -36.47
CA THR A 124 10.84 -50.91 -36.20
C THR A 124 11.55 -49.95 -35.25
N GLN A 125 12.05 -50.45 -34.13
CA GLN A 125 12.82 -49.65 -33.19
C GLN A 125 14.23 -49.39 -33.71
N SER A 126 14.79 -48.24 -33.36
CA SER A 126 16.20 -47.96 -33.63
C SER A 126 17.10 -48.72 -32.65
N LYS A 127 18.22 -49.25 -33.13
CA LYS A 127 19.31 -49.72 -32.27
C LYS A 127 20.30 -48.61 -31.90
N SER A 128 20.29 -47.49 -32.62
CA SER A 128 21.15 -46.34 -32.34
C SER A 128 20.44 -45.39 -31.37
N LYS A 129 21.15 -45.06 -30.28
CA LYS A 129 20.75 -44.06 -29.27
C LYS A 129 21.43 -42.74 -29.62
N ASN A 130 20.72 -41.64 -29.43
CA ASN A 130 21.29 -40.31 -29.59
C ASN A 130 21.75 -39.78 -28.23
N ASP A 131 22.78 -38.95 -28.23
CA ASP A 131 23.05 -38.10 -27.08
C ASP A 131 22.14 -36.88 -27.07
N SER A 132 21.97 -36.34 -25.87
CA SER A 132 21.23 -35.11 -25.56
C SER A 132 21.62 -33.93 -26.45
N ILE A 133 22.90 -33.70 -26.74
CA ILE A 133 23.32 -32.56 -27.58
C ILE A 133 22.86 -32.70 -29.03
N THR A 134 22.89 -33.92 -29.58
CA THR A 134 22.36 -34.19 -30.92
C THR A 134 20.85 -33.96 -30.97
N VAL A 135 20.12 -34.43 -29.96
CA VAL A 135 18.66 -34.26 -29.89
C VAL A 135 18.28 -32.77 -29.82
N ILE A 136 18.91 -32.00 -28.92
CA ILE A 136 18.65 -30.57 -28.78
C ILE A 136 19.00 -29.79 -30.06
N LYS A 137 20.16 -30.07 -30.68
CA LYS A 137 20.54 -29.46 -31.96
C LYS A 137 19.50 -29.73 -33.04
N MET A 138 19.06 -30.98 -33.18
CA MET A 138 18.06 -31.35 -34.19
C MET A 138 16.69 -30.73 -33.91
N MET A 139 16.23 -30.72 -32.66
CA MET A 139 14.94 -30.09 -32.32
C MET A 139 14.97 -28.58 -32.60
N TYR A 140 16.12 -27.93 -32.36
CA TYR A 140 16.31 -26.52 -32.71
C TYR A 140 16.28 -26.30 -34.22
N GLU A 141 17.01 -27.12 -35.01
CA GLU A 141 16.99 -27.08 -36.48
C GLU A 141 15.60 -27.34 -37.08
N LEU A 142 14.78 -28.14 -36.39
CA LEU A 142 13.39 -28.43 -36.74
C LEU A 142 12.39 -27.38 -36.24
N ASN A 143 12.86 -26.26 -35.66
CA ASN A 143 12.04 -25.19 -35.07
C ASN A 143 11.01 -25.69 -34.03
N MET A 144 11.37 -26.72 -33.26
CA MET A 144 10.48 -27.27 -32.21
C MET A 144 10.46 -26.40 -30.95
N PHE A 145 11.40 -25.47 -30.81
CA PHE A 145 11.47 -24.45 -29.77
C PHE A 145 12.20 -23.22 -30.28
N GLU A 146 11.91 -22.06 -29.69
CA GLU A 146 12.52 -20.78 -30.04
C GLU A 146 13.67 -20.42 -29.08
N GLU A 147 14.64 -19.65 -29.57
CA GLU A 147 15.78 -19.17 -28.78
C GLU A 147 15.37 -17.96 -27.93
N ILE A 148 15.66 -18.01 -26.63
CA ILE A 148 15.44 -16.88 -25.72
C ILE A 148 16.62 -15.91 -25.89
N LYS A 149 16.36 -14.71 -26.44
CA LYS A 149 17.40 -13.75 -26.83
C LYS A 149 17.73 -12.67 -25.80
N ASP A 150 16.93 -12.52 -24.75
CA ASP A 150 17.11 -11.46 -23.74
C ASP A 150 17.02 -12.01 -22.31
N TYR A 151 18.13 -11.90 -21.56
CA TYR A 151 18.21 -12.26 -20.14
C TYR A 151 17.96 -11.06 -19.20
N ASN A 152 17.81 -9.85 -19.74
CA ASN A 152 17.70 -8.63 -18.93
C ASN A 152 16.29 -8.28 -18.46
N GLU A 153 15.26 -8.98 -18.92
CA GLU A 153 13.90 -8.85 -18.37
C GLU A 153 13.20 -10.21 -18.35
N PHE A 154 13.41 -10.99 -17.29
CA PHE A 154 12.42 -12.01 -16.90
C PHE A 154 11.17 -11.32 -16.32
N ASN A 155 10.51 -10.49 -17.14
CA ASN A 155 9.09 -10.19 -16.99
C ASN A 155 8.33 -11.34 -17.66
N TYR A 156 8.25 -12.50 -17.00
CA TYR A 156 7.32 -13.56 -17.40
C TYR A 156 5.90 -13.13 -17.00
N LYS A 157 5.41 -12.10 -17.70
CA LYS A 157 4.02 -11.64 -17.80
C LYS A 157 4.06 -10.36 -18.65
N GLU A 158 4.36 -10.53 -19.95
CA GLU A 158 3.46 -9.83 -20.88
C GLU A 158 2.06 -10.27 -20.45
N ASN A 159 1.30 -9.31 -19.92
CA ASN A 159 -0.11 -9.45 -19.70
C ASN A 159 -0.71 -9.99 -21.00
N SER A 160 -0.90 -11.30 -21.12
CA SER A 160 -2.09 -11.78 -21.76
C SER A 160 -3.18 -11.13 -20.92
N LYS A 161 -3.73 -10.03 -21.45
CA LYS A 161 -4.96 -9.44 -20.96
C LYS A 161 -6.01 -10.51 -21.15
N GLN A 162 -6.03 -11.54 -20.31
CA GLN A 162 -7.21 -12.34 -20.11
C GLN A 162 -8.27 -11.32 -19.77
N VAL A 163 -9.27 -11.22 -20.65
CA VAL A 163 -10.46 -10.45 -20.37
C VAL A 163 -11.02 -11.03 -19.09
N ILE A 164 -10.93 -10.28 -17.99
CA ILE A 164 -11.48 -10.70 -16.70
C ILE A 164 -13.00 -10.55 -16.83
N SER A 165 -13.65 -11.62 -17.28
CA SER A 165 -15.12 -11.73 -17.35
C SER A 165 -15.68 -12.24 -16.03
N ALA A 166 -17.01 -12.17 -15.89
CA ALA A 166 -17.69 -12.83 -14.77
C ALA A 166 -17.40 -14.35 -14.81
N PRO A 167 -17.16 -15.00 -13.65
CA PRO A 167 -17.01 -16.45 -13.59
C PRO A 167 -18.36 -17.14 -13.83
N ASP A 168 -18.36 -18.34 -14.43
CA ASP A 168 -19.60 -19.08 -14.73
C ASP A 168 -20.39 -19.49 -13.47
N ASN A 169 -19.71 -19.84 -12.38
CA ASN A 169 -20.30 -20.19 -11.07
C ASN A 169 -19.77 -19.23 -9.99
N ALA A 170 -20.27 -17.98 -9.95
CA ALA A 170 -19.81 -16.98 -8.99
C ALA A 170 -20.00 -17.40 -7.52
N GLU A 171 -21.03 -18.19 -7.23
CA GLU A 171 -21.39 -18.64 -5.89
C GLU A 171 -20.33 -19.54 -5.24
N ASP A 172 -19.48 -20.21 -6.03
CA ASP A 172 -18.41 -21.08 -5.56
C ASP A 172 -17.25 -20.26 -4.94
N TYR A 173 -17.14 -18.99 -5.34
CA TYR A 173 -16.15 -18.03 -4.83
C TYR A 173 -16.66 -17.24 -3.61
N CYS A 174 -17.86 -17.57 -3.11
CA CYS A 174 -18.49 -16.91 -1.97
C CYS A 174 -18.31 -17.74 -0.69
N GLN A 175 -17.72 -17.12 0.33
CA GLN A 175 -17.54 -17.68 1.67
C GLN A 175 -18.45 -16.96 2.67
N GLU A 176 -19.15 -17.70 3.53
CA GLU A 176 -20.00 -17.09 4.55
C GLU A 176 -19.20 -16.21 5.52
N THR A 177 -19.81 -15.09 5.92
CA THR A 177 -19.24 -14.25 6.97
C THR A 177 -19.37 -14.97 8.31
N LYS A 178 -18.23 -15.17 8.97
CA LYS A 178 -18.21 -15.72 10.32
C LYS A 178 -18.68 -14.66 11.32
N GLU A 179 -19.42 -15.11 12.33
CA GLU A 179 -19.79 -14.28 13.47
C GLU A 179 -18.55 -13.61 14.07
N PHE A 180 -18.69 -12.33 14.38
CA PHE A 180 -17.61 -11.56 15.00
C PHE A 180 -17.30 -12.10 16.40
N LYS A 181 -16.03 -12.43 16.62
CA LYS A 181 -15.50 -12.73 17.95
C LYS A 181 -14.31 -11.82 18.23
N GLU A 182 -14.45 -10.97 19.24
CA GLU A 182 -13.33 -10.16 19.73
C GLU A 182 -12.23 -11.12 20.17
N ARG A 183 -11.00 -10.87 19.70
CA ARG A 183 -9.86 -11.70 20.08
C ARG A 183 -9.45 -11.38 21.51
N GLU A 184 -9.05 -12.40 22.26
CA GLU A 184 -8.35 -12.15 23.52
C GLU A 184 -7.01 -11.47 23.24
N ASN A 185 -6.64 -10.53 24.10
CA ASN A 185 -5.35 -9.87 24.00
C ASN A 185 -4.28 -10.81 24.50
N ASN A 186 -3.42 -11.26 23.58
CA ASN A 186 -2.34 -12.19 23.88
C ASN A 186 -1.01 -11.49 24.19
N PHE A 187 -0.98 -10.15 24.23
CA PHE A 187 0.23 -9.41 24.57
C PHE A 187 0.43 -9.36 26.10
N ASP A 188 1.54 -9.94 26.56
CA ASP A 188 1.97 -9.88 27.96
C ASP A 188 2.43 -8.47 28.37
N LYS A 189 3.03 -7.73 27.43
CA LYS A 189 3.50 -6.36 27.64
C LYS A 189 3.20 -5.48 26.44
N ILE A 190 2.90 -4.21 26.73
CA ILE A 190 2.71 -3.15 25.74
C ILE A 190 3.65 -2.02 26.10
N LEU A 191 4.56 -1.71 25.18
CA LEU A 191 5.59 -0.69 25.32
C LEU A 191 5.36 0.40 24.27
N TYR A 192 5.93 1.56 24.56
CA TYR A 192 5.97 2.70 23.66
C TYR A 192 7.41 3.13 23.55
N ALA A 193 7.92 3.31 22.34
CA ALA A 193 9.33 3.59 22.11
C ALA A 193 9.53 4.60 21.00
N ASP A 194 10.66 5.27 21.07
CA ASP A 194 11.13 6.22 20.06
C ASP A 194 12.66 6.21 19.99
N THR A 195 13.22 6.69 18.89
CA THR A 195 14.68 6.76 18.70
C THR A 195 15.16 8.12 18.23
N GLU A 196 16.38 8.46 18.66
CA GLU A 196 17.10 9.62 18.16
C GLU A 196 18.35 9.19 17.39
N ALA A 197 18.65 9.92 16.32
CA ALA A 197 19.72 9.59 15.41
C ALA A 197 20.51 10.81 14.93
N PHE A 198 21.82 10.62 14.75
CA PHE A 198 22.66 11.58 14.07
C PHE A 198 22.33 11.57 12.59
N THR A 199 22.19 12.76 12.00
CA THR A 199 21.87 12.93 10.58
C THR A 199 22.98 13.61 9.78
N ILE A 200 23.96 14.20 10.48
CA ILE A 200 25.13 14.85 9.92
C ILE A 200 26.42 14.41 10.64
N ASP A 201 27.56 14.51 9.96
CA ASP A 201 28.89 14.35 10.57
C ASP A 201 29.40 15.65 11.22
N SER A 202 30.64 15.64 11.71
CA SER A 202 31.25 16.82 12.34
C SER A 202 31.63 17.93 11.36
N GLN A 203 31.67 17.64 10.06
CA GLN A 203 31.89 18.62 9.00
C GLN A 203 30.57 19.27 8.54
N GLY A 204 29.42 18.73 8.94
CA GLY A 204 28.10 19.23 8.58
C GLY A 204 27.51 18.53 7.34
N GLU A 205 28.13 17.45 6.86
CA GLU A 205 27.65 16.69 5.71
C GLU A 205 26.63 15.64 6.14
N TYR A 206 25.62 15.39 5.30
CA TYR A 206 24.60 14.39 5.59
C TYR A 206 25.16 12.98 5.56
N ILE A 207 24.88 12.22 6.61
CA ILE A 207 25.29 10.82 6.77
C ILE A 207 24.09 9.89 6.78
N LYS A 208 24.37 8.59 6.58
CA LYS A 208 23.39 7.55 6.93
C LYS A 208 23.03 7.70 8.40
N HIS A 209 21.74 7.76 8.68
CA HIS A 209 21.25 8.01 10.02
C HIS A 209 21.76 6.93 10.99
N LYS A 210 22.32 7.39 12.10
CA LYS A 210 22.95 6.56 13.13
C LYS A 210 22.25 6.79 14.46
N CYS A 211 21.48 5.81 14.93
CA CYS A 211 20.84 5.87 16.23
C CYS A 211 21.90 6.05 17.33
N TYR A 212 21.65 6.99 18.24
CA TYR A 212 22.46 7.20 19.43
C TYR A 212 21.66 7.04 20.73
N MET A 213 20.33 6.93 20.61
CA MET A 213 19.45 6.73 21.74
C MET A 213 18.15 6.04 21.34
N CYS A 214 17.71 5.13 22.19
CA CYS A 214 16.38 4.54 22.17
C CYS A 214 15.77 4.74 23.56
N VAL A 215 14.57 5.30 23.62
CA VAL A 215 13.80 5.49 24.85
C VAL A 215 12.54 4.64 24.77
N TRP A 216 12.13 4.03 25.88
CA TRP A 216 10.87 3.30 25.95
C TRP A 216 10.19 3.41 27.31
N ALA A 217 8.86 3.33 27.31
CA ALA A 217 8.03 3.29 28.50
C ALA A 217 7.47 1.87 28.74
N ASP A 218 7.60 1.38 29.97
CA ASP A 218 6.97 0.16 30.50
C ASP A 218 6.17 0.54 31.76
N GLY A 219 4.85 0.70 31.60
CA GLY A 219 4.01 1.33 32.62
C GLY A 219 4.49 2.75 32.93
N ASP A 220 4.61 3.09 34.21
CA ASP A 220 5.08 4.42 34.64
C ASP A 220 6.62 4.59 34.56
N ILE A 221 7.34 3.54 34.15
CA ILE A 221 8.80 3.54 34.13
C ILE A 221 9.29 3.84 32.72
N VAL A 222 10.02 4.94 32.57
CA VAL A 222 10.72 5.28 31.32
C VAL A 222 12.19 4.91 31.42
N LYS A 223 12.68 4.15 30.44
CA LYS A 223 14.06 3.66 30.33
C LYS A 223 14.69 4.17 29.04
N SER A 224 16.02 4.12 28.97
CA SER A 224 16.77 4.47 27.77
C SER A 224 18.01 3.60 27.60
N SER A 225 18.49 3.52 26.37
CA SER A 225 19.74 2.90 25.95
C SER A 225 20.33 3.68 24.78
N ARG A 226 21.56 3.35 24.40
CA ARG A 226 22.24 3.92 23.22
C ARG A 226 21.67 3.43 21.89
N ASP A 227 20.89 2.35 21.93
CA ASP A 227 20.39 1.61 20.78
C ASP A 227 19.11 0.84 21.12
N VAL A 228 18.44 0.31 20.09
CA VAL A 228 17.23 -0.49 20.28
C VAL A 228 17.51 -1.84 20.94
N ASN A 229 18.74 -2.37 20.83
CA ASN A 229 19.13 -3.59 21.56
C ASN A 229 18.97 -3.45 23.08
N GLY A 230 19.07 -2.24 23.62
CA GLY A 230 18.81 -2.00 25.03
C GLY A 230 17.40 -2.35 25.47
N LEU A 231 16.40 -2.03 24.63
CA LEU A 231 15.00 -2.41 24.85
C LEU A 231 14.87 -3.93 24.87
N VAL A 232 15.46 -4.61 23.88
CA VAL A 232 15.41 -6.07 23.78
C VAL A 232 16.08 -6.73 24.99
N ARG A 233 17.27 -6.26 25.39
CA ARG A 233 17.98 -6.74 26.59
C ARG A 233 17.18 -6.51 27.87
N TYR A 234 16.51 -5.36 27.99
CA TYR A 234 15.65 -5.05 29.12
C TYR A 234 14.50 -6.06 29.22
N ILE A 235 13.80 -6.32 28.13
CA ILE A 235 12.69 -7.27 28.10
C ILE A 235 13.16 -8.70 28.34
N HIS A 236 14.29 -9.11 27.75
CA HIS A 236 14.91 -10.38 28.05
C HIS A 236 15.16 -10.54 29.55
N LYS A 237 15.67 -9.49 30.22
CA LYS A 237 15.89 -9.47 31.68
C LYS A 237 14.59 -9.52 32.49
N CYS A 238 13.52 -8.88 32.03
CA CYS A 238 12.20 -8.97 32.69
C CYS A 238 11.71 -10.42 32.78
N TYR A 239 12.00 -11.25 31.79
CA TYR A 239 11.61 -12.66 31.73
C TYR A 239 12.71 -13.65 32.16
N GLU A 240 13.89 -13.16 32.59
CA GLU A 240 15.04 -13.99 32.97
C GLU A 240 14.76 -14.82 34.24
N ASN A 241 13.98 -14.27 35.17
CA ASN A 241 13.67 -14.87 36.47
C ASN A 241 12.35 -15.68 36.51
N GLU A 242 11.65 -15.88 35.38
CA GLU A 242 10.51 -16.81 35.29
C GLU A 242 10.94 -18.31 35.34
N LYS A 243 12.03 -18.55 36.09
CA LYS A 243 12.78 -19.79 36.37
C LYS A 243 11.96 -20.90 37.04
N HIS A 244 10.84 -20.58 37.72
CA HIS A 244 10.13 -21.57 38.55
C HIS A 244 8.92 -22.24 37.89
N ILE A 245 8.46 -21.75 36.73
CA ILE A 245 7.24 -22.26 36.08
C ILE A 245 7.56 -22.97 34.75
N ALA A 246 8.58 -22.51 34.01
CA ALA A 246 8.91 -23.01 32.66
C ALA A 246 9.27 -24.50 32.59
N LYS A 247 10.14 -24.99 33.48
CA LYS A 247 10.63 -26.38 33.47
C LYS A 247 9.60 -27.43 33.89
N LYS A 248 8.45 -27.02 34.45
CA LYS A 248 7.44 -27.93 34.98
C LYS A 248 6.14 -27.94 34.18
N ASN A 249 5.83 -26.88 33.41
CA ASN A 249 4.45 -26.61 32.95
C ASN A 249 4.25 -26.18 31.47
N ASN A 250 5.23 -26.28 30.54
CA ASN A 250 5.04 -25.80 29.15
C ASN A 250 4.51 -24.35 29.09
N LEU A 251 5.32 -23.37 29.56
CA LEU A 251 4.90 -21.96 29.50
C LEU A 251 4.61 -21.53 28.04
N PRO A 252 3.51 -20.80 27.80
CA PRO A 252 3.21 -20.27 26.48
C PRO A 252 4.26 -19.22 26.07
N ASP A 253 4.46 -19.08 24.76
CA ASP A 253 5.28 -18.02 24.15
C ASP A 253 4.85 -16.65 24.69
N LYS A 254 5.83 -15.79 24.99
CA LYS A 254 5.57 -14.42 25.43
C LYS A 254 5.45 -13.49 24.23
N GLN A 255 4.49 -12.57 24.27
CA GLN A 255 4.34 -11.55 23.22
C GLN A 255 4.45 -10.14 23.79
N VAL A 256 5.32 -9.32 23.19
CA VAL A 256 5.55 -7.93 23.56
C VAL A 256 5.20 -7.04 22.38
N LEU A 257 4.19 -6.19 22.54
CA LEU A 257 3.81 -5.18 21.56
C LEU A 257 4.60 -3.89 21.83
N VAL A 258 5.29 -3.37 20.82
CA VAL A 258 6.00 -2.09 20.90
C VAL A 258 5.40 -1.13 19.88
N TYR A 259 4.79 -0.05 20.37
CA TYR A 259 4.35 1.05 19.51
C TYR A 259 5.49 2.03 19.27
N MET A 260 5.71 2.35 18.00
CA MET A 260 6.52 3.50 17.57
C MET A 260 5.67 4.36 16.65
N HIS A 261 5.91 5.67 16.63
CA HIS A 261 5.15 6.59 15.78
C HIS A 261 5.88 6.79 14.46
N ASN A 262 5.29 6.39 13.33
CA ASN A 262 5.95 6.34 12.03
C ASN A 262 7.08 5.28 11.97
N LEU A 263 6.78 4.05 12.41
CA LEU A 263 7.68 2.90 12.52
C LEU A 263 8.59 2.66 11.28
N SER A 264 8.14 3.06 10.09
CA SER A 264 8.92 2.90 8.85
C SER A 264 10.31 3.54 8.92
N TYR A 265 10.48 4.59 9.73
CA TYR A 265 11.77 5.22 9.99
C TYR A 265 12.62 4.41 10.96
N ASP A 266 12.11 4.13 12.15
CA ASP A 266 12.83 3.46 13.24
C ASP A 266 13.19 2.00 12.93
N CYS A 267 12.38 1.35 12.08
CA CYS A 267 12.60 -0.03 11.64
C CYS A 267 14.02 -0.26 11.12
N GLN A 268 14.64 0.75 10.49
CA GLN A 268 16.02 0.67 10.00
C GLN A 268 17.03 0.31 11.10
N PHE A 269 16.83 0.81 12.32
CA PHE A 269 17.76 0.61 13.43
C PHE A 269 17.64 -0.79 14.02
N ILE A 270 16.49 -1.44 13.81
CA ILE A 270 16.22 -2.79 14.30
C ILE A 270 16.64 -3.83 13.26
N LEU A 271 16.40 -3.56 11.97
CA LEU A 271 16.78 -4.47 10.88
C LEU A 271 18.30 -4.66 10.75
N LYS A 272 19.09 -3.63 11.12
CA LYS A 272 20.56 -3.68 11.16
C LYS A 272 21.11 -4.64 12.22
N GLU A 273 20.32 -4.99 13.23
CA GLU A 273 20.74 -5.87 14.32
C GLU A 273 20.66 -7.34 13.91
N GLN A 274 21.29 -8.26 14.66
CA GLN A 274 21.33 -9.70 14.35
C GLN A 274 20.03 -10.47 14.70
N TYR A 275 18.86 -9.84 14.49
CA TYR A 275 17.56 -10.50 14.73
C TYR A 275 16.95 -11.07 13.45
N GLN A 276 16.59 -12.35 13.48
CA GLN A 276 15.82 -12.99 12.41
C GLN A 276 14.37 -12.46 12.44
N ILE A 277 13.94 -11.80 11.36
CA ILE A 277 12.57 -11.28 11.27
C ILE A 277 11.62 -12.42 10.92
N ASP A 278 10.59 -12.62 11.75
CA ASP A 278 9.57 -13.65 11.59
C ASP A 278 8.57 -13.26 10.48
N ASP A 279 8.10 -12.01 10.50
CA ASP A 279 7.10 -11.49 9.58
C ASP A 279 7.22 -9.95 9.47
N MET A 280 6.89 -9.41 8.30
CA MET A 280 6.86 -7.97 8.04
C MET A 280 5.71 -7.60 7.11
N ILE A 281 4.79 -6.79 7.63
CA ILE A 281 3.64 -6.26 6.91
C ILE A 281 3.99 -4.88 6.37
N GLN A 282 4.05 -4.75 5.06
CA GLN A 282 4.27 -3.47 4.37
C GLN A 282 3.10 -3.11 3.46
N ASN A 283 2.91 -1.81 3.24
CA ASN A 283 2.03 -1.29 2.20
C ASN A 283 2.70 -0.10 1.51
N ASN A 284 2.94 -0.20 0.19
CA ASN A 284 3.63 0.82 -0.61
C ASN A 284 4.94 1.31 0.03
N GLY A 285 5.77 0.39 0.52
CA GLY A 285 7.07 0.68 1.13
C GLY A 285 7.03 1.19 2.59
N LYS A 286 5.83 1.45 3.14
CA LYS A 286 5.63 1.75 4.57
C LYS A 286 5.49 0.46 5.37
N VAL A 287 6.28 0.33 6.43
CA VAL A 287 6.21 -0.76 7.40
C VAL A 287 5.09 -0.49 8.39
N LEU A 288 4.08 -1.37 8.42
CA LEU A 288 2.93 -1.24 9.32
C LEU A 288 3.16 -2.00 10.63
N GLN A 289 3.76 -3.18 10.51
CA GLN A 289 4.13 -4.05 11.61
C GLN A 289 5.27 -4.96 11.16
N PHE A 290 6.17 -5.30 12.07
CA PHE A 290 7.06 -6.44 11.89
C PHE A 290 7.28 -7.14 13.22
N SER A 291 7.72 -8.39 13.17
CA SER A 291 8.00 -9.17 14.38
C SER A 291 9.27 -9.98 14.26
N PHE A 292 9.92 -10.20 15.39
CA PHE A 292 11.01 -11.17 15.53
C PHE A 292 10.91 -11.87 16.88
N SER A 293 11.52 -13.05 16.96
CA SER A 293 11.52 -13.85 18.16
C SER A 293 12.93 -14.03 18.70
N ILE A 294 13.09 -13.95 20.01
CA ILE A 294 14.31 -14.35 20.71
C ILE A 294 14.01 -15.50 21.66
N TYR A 295 15.02 -16.30 21.94
CA TYR A 295 14.97 -17.33 22.96
C TYR A 295 15.85 -16.91 24.13
N ASN A 296 15.32 -17.01 25.34
CA ASN A 296 16.17 -16.86 26.52
C ASN A 296 17.03 -18.12 26.73
N GLN A 297 17.98 -18.06 27.68
CA GLN A 297 18.85 -19.19 28.03
C GLN A 297 18.10 -20.48 28.43
N LEU A 298 16.80 -20.38 28.71
CA LEU A 298 15.93 -21.48 29.14
C LEU A 298 15.03 -22.00 28.01
N GLY A 299 15.12 -21.46 26.79
CA GLY A 299 14.33 -21.88 25.64
C GLY A 299 12.92 -21.27 25.57
N LEU A 300 12.56 -20.32 26.45
CA LEU A 300 11.31 -19.57 26.33
C LEU A 300 11.40 -18.61 25.14
N LYS A 301 10.44 -18.71 24.23
CA LYS A 301 10.31 -17.80 23.10
C LYS A 301 9.62 -16.51 23.54
N ILE A 302 10.26 -15.38 23.23
CA ILE A 302 9.72 -14.04 23.42
C ILE A 302 9.61 -13.41 22.03
N GLN A 303 8.39 -13.20 21.58
CA GLN A 303 8.10 -12.55 20.31
C GLN A 303 7.90 -11.04 20.54
N PHE A 304 8.69 -10.24 19.83
CA PHE A 304 8.50 -8.79 19.75
C PHE A 304 7.67 -8.48 18.51
N VAL A 305 6.64 -7.66 18.70
CA VAL A 305 5.77 -7.16 17.62
C VAL A 305 5.88 -5.64 17.63
N PHE A 306 6.57 -5.07 16.66
CA PHE A 306 6.67 -3.62 16.48
C PHE A 306 5.53 -3.15 15.57
N ARG A 307 4.77 -2.15 16.01
CA ARG A 307 3.60 -1.64 15.29
C ARG A 307 3.61 -0.12 15.16
N ASP A 308 3.23 0.37 13.99
CA ASP A 308 3.12 1.80 13.73
C ASP A 308 1.82 2.37 14.30
N SER A 309 1.95 3.28 15.27
CA SER A 309 0.80 4.01 15.83
C SER A 309 0.19 5.01 14.84
N TYR A 310 0.94 5.50 13.84
CA TYR A 310 0.46 6.49 12.87
C TYR A 310 -0.63 5.95 11.94
N ILE A 311 -0.66 4.63 11.73
CA ILE A 311 -1.68 3.95 10.93
C ILE A 311 -3.00 3.82 11.70
N MET A 312 -2.92 3.82 13.03
CA MET A 312 -4.09 3.84 13.91
C MET A 312 -4.59 5.28 14.12
N ILE A 313 -3.66 6.21 14.33
CA ILE A 313 -3.92 7.63 14.60
C ILE A 313 -3.13 8.46 13.59
N SER A 314 -3.72 8.71 12.43
CA SER A 314 -3.06 9.39 11.30
C SER A 314 -2.96 10.90 11.51
N SER A 315 -2.18 11.30 12.52
CA SER A 315 -1.86 12.67 12.88
C SER A 315 -0.44 12.73 13.44
N LYS A 316 0.21 13.91 13.38
CA LYS A 316 1.53 14.12 13.96
C LYS A 316 1.49 13.90 15.48
N LEU A 317 2.59 13.40 16.04
CA LEU A 317 2.72 13.17 17.49
C LEU A 317 2.39 14.42 18.31
N SER A 318 2.89 15.58 17.89
CA SER A 318 2.63 16.89 18.51
C SER A 318 1.16 17.33 18.54
N LYS A 319 0.29 16.76 17.70
CA LYS A 319 -1.15 17.04 17.68
C LYS A 319 -1.95 16.07 18.54
N LEU A 320 -1.38 14.94 18.96
CA LEU A 320 -2.11 13.93 19.72
C LEU A 320 -2.60 14.41 21.10
N PRO A 321 -1.84 15.22 21.86
CA PRO A 321 -2.30 15.76 23.13
C PRO A 321 -3.62 16.54 22.99
N GLU A 322 -3.74 17.41 21.99
CA GLU A 322 -4.95 18.18 21.73
C GLU A 322 -6.13 17.29 21.34
N MET A 323 -5.85 16.17 20.66
CA MET A 323 -6.88 15.23 20.22
C MET A 323 -7.47 14.41 21.37
N PHE A 324 -6.64 13.99 22.34
CA PHE A 324 -7.03 12.95 23.31
C PHE A 324 -7.01 13.38 24.79
N LEU A 325 -6.18 14.35 25.15
CA LEU A 325 -5.92 14.72 26.53
C LEU A 325 -6.70 15.97 26.94
N SER A 326 -7.09 16.04 28.20
CA SER A 326 -7.68 17.23 28.81
C SER A 326 -6.68 18.40 28.90
N LYS A 327 -7.17 19.63 29.08
CA LYS A 327 -6.29 20.80 29.25
C LYS A 327 -5.33 20.66 30.44
N GLU A 328 -5.76 19.99 31.50
CA GLU A 328 -4.93 19.70 32.67
C GLU A 328 -3.82 18.70 32.31
N GLU A 329 -4.15 17.60 31.65
CA GLU A 329 -3.18 16.61 31.17
C GLU A 329 -2.19 17.23 30.16
N GLN A 330 -2.67 18.12 29.28
CA GLN A 330 -1.85 18.86 28.33
C GLN A 330 -0.88 19.83 29.03
N SER A 331 -1.28 20.46 30.13
CA SER A 331 -0.42 21.42 30.86
C SER A 331 0.85 20.77 31.45
N VAL A 332 0.82 19.45 31.64
CA VAL A 332 1.95 18.66 32.12
C VAL A 332 2.89 18.26 30.97
N ILE A 333 2.42 18.32 29.73
CA ILE A 333 3.22 18.03 28.52
C ILE A 333 3.94 19.32 28.13
N GLN A 334 5.27 19.28 28.13
CA GLN A 334 6.05 20.44 27.72
C GLN A 334 6.15 20.52 26.20
N LYS A 335 6.15 21.74 25.66
CA LYS A 335 6.36 22.00 24.24
C LYS A 335 7.84 21.72 23.92
N GLU A 336 8.08 20.82 22.98
CA GLU A 336 9.42 20.34 22.68
C GLU A 336 10.10 21.22 21.62
N ILE A 337 11.40 21.50 21.80
CA ILE A 337 12.22 22.27 20.85
C ILE A 337 13.53 21.52 20.65
N MET A 338 13.75 20.92 19.47
CA MET A 338 14.97 20.16 19.18
C MET A 338 15.75 20.78 18.03
N CYS A 339 17.07 20.93 18.21
CA CYS A 339 17.99 21.44 17.20
C CYS A 339 18.72 20.28 16.50
N TYR A 340 18.00 19.48 15.71
CA TYR A 340 18.53 18.24 15.12
C TYR A 340 19.88 18.41 14.41
N ASN A 341 20.02 19.45 13.59
CA ASN A 341 21.26 19.73 12.83
C ASN A 341 22.41 20.28 13.70
N TYR A 342 22.19 20.53 14.98
CA TYR A 342 23.25 20.88 15.93
C TYR A 342 23.84 19.64 16.62
N TYR A 343 23.10 18.52 16.65
CA TYR A 343 23.51 17.26 17.28
C TYR A 343 24.39 16.42 16.34
N THR A 344 25.70 16.72 16.32
CA THR A 344 26.71 15.84 15.70
C THR A 344 27.25 14.82 16.70
N GLU A 345 27.83 13.71 16.23
CA GLU A 345 28.41 12.69 17.12
C GLU A 345 29.51 13.28 18.02
N GLU A 346 30.37 14.14 17.48
CA GLU A 346 31.43 14.81 18.24
C GLU A 346 30.87 15.72 19.34
N ARG A 347 29.92 16.61 19.01
CA ARG A 347 29.30 17.52 19.99
C ARG A 347 28.56 16.74 21.07
N TYR A 348 27.82 15.69 20.68
CA TYR A 348 27.11 14.83 21.61
C TYR A 348 28.05 14.11 22.58
N LEU A 349 29.19 13.60 22.11
CA LEU A 349 30.20 12.96 22.96
C LEU A 349 30.89 13.95 23.90
N ASN A 350 31.12 15.19 23.45
CA ASN A 350 31.63 16.28 24.28
C ASN A 350 30.60 16.78 25.32
N ASN A 351 29.31 16.54 25.08
CA ASN A 351 28.16 16.79 25.95
C ASN A 351 27.85 18.26 26.32
N ILE A 352 28.68 19.22 25.91
CA ILE A 352 28.49 20.64 26.20
C ILE A 352 28.01 21.34 24.93
N GLY A 353 26.77 21.82 24.94
CA GLY A 353 26.17 22.57 23.84
C GLY A 353 26.18 24.08 24.11
N ASP A 354 26.54 24.89 23.12
CA ASP A 354 26.42 26.35 23.15
C ASP A 354 25.00 26.77 22.73
N ILE A 355 24.34 27.55 23.58
CA ILE A 355 22.95 27.97 23.37
C ILE A 355 22.81 28.94 22.19
N GLU A 356 23.79 29.81 21.96
CA GLU A 356 23.76 30.78 20.85
C GLU A 356 23.90 30.07 19.50
N GLU A 357 24.81 29.08 19.41
CA GLU A 357 24.96 28.27 18.22
C GLU A 357 23.75 27.37 17.98
N ALA A 358 23.30 26.64 19.00
CA ALA A 358 22.16 25.72 18.90
C ALA A 358 20.87 26.43 18.47
N SER A 359 20.66 27.67 18.94
CA SER A 359 19.48 28.48 18.60
C SER A 359 19.43 28.90 17.12
N LYS A 360 20.47 28.68 16.32
CA LYS A 360 20.44 28.90 14.86
C LYS A 360 19.79 27.73 14.11
N TYR A 361 19.62 26.59 14.79
CA TYR A 361 19.11 25.34 14.23
C TYR A 361 17.73 24.94 14.80
N ILE A 362 17.06 25.86 15.50
CA ILE A 362 15.68 25.67 15.98
C ILE A 362 14.71 26.26 14.96
N ASP A 363 13.75 25.47 14.52
CA ASP A 363 12.76 25.90 13.52
C ASP A 363 11.50 26.45 14.20
N GLY A 364 11.08 27.65 13.82
CA GLY A 364 9.80 28.23 14.28
C GLY A 364 9.75 28.64 15.76
N HIS A 365 10.91 28.71 16.43
CA HIS A 365 11.03 29.02 17.84
C HIS A 365 12.06 30.11 18.12
N SER A 366 11.81 30.90 19.17
CA SER A 366 12.78 31.89 19.61
C SER A 366 13.84 31.28 20.53
N LYS A 367 15.03 31.87 20.55
CA LYS A 367 16.08 31.55 21.53
C LYS A 367 15.56 31.62 22.98
N GLN A 368 14.67 32.55 23.28
CA GLN A 368 14.11 32.70 24.64
C GLN A 368 13.21 31.53 25.01
N GLU A 369 12.41 31.02 24.06
CA GLU A 369 11.61 29.82 24.27
C GLU A 369 12.51 28.61 24.54
N PHE A 370 13.58 28.44 23.75
CA PHE A 370 14.54 27.35 23.95
C PHE A 370 15.19 27.38 25.33
N ILE A 371 15.68 28.55 25.77
CA ILE A 371 16.23 28.74 27.12
C ILE A 371 15.19 28.39 28.20
N SER A 372 13.93 28.78 27.99
CA SER A 372 12.87 28.48 28.95
C SER A 372 12.63 26.97 29.12
N VAL A 373 12.71 26.20 28.02
CA VAL A 373 12.59 24.74 28.05
C VAL A 373 13.81 24.13 28.74
N LEU A 374 15.02 24.57 28.41
CA LEU A 374 16.27 24.09 29.04
C LEU A 374 16.27 24.30 30.56
N LYS A 375 15.72 25.42 31.05
CA LYS A 375 15.56 25.68 32.50
C LYS A 375 14.55 24.72 33.12
N LYS A 376 13.41 24.51 32.48
CA LYS A 376 12.34 23.62 32.98
C LYS A 376 12.75 22.15 32.99
N SER A 377 13.60 21.74 32.05
CA SER A 377 14.13 20.38 31.94
C SER A 377 15.41 20.17 32.77
N ASP A 378 15.85 21.17 33.53
CA ASP A 378 17.08 21.13 34.32
C ASP A 378 18.33 20.79 33.47
N CYS A 379 18.35 21.22 32.20
CA CYS A 379 19.43 20.90 31.25
C CYS A 379 20.46 22.02 31.09
N MET A 380 20.23 23.21 31.69
CA MET A 380 21.24 24.27 31.67
C MET A 380 22.44 23.93 32.57
N LEU A 381 23.64 24.17 32.05
CA LEU A 381 24.89 24.10 32.81
C LEU A 381 25.27 25.49 33.36
N ASP A 382 25.13 26.51 32.51
CA ASP A 382 25.32 27.93 32.83
C ASP A 382 24.52 28.81 31.84
N ASP A 383 24.68 30.13 31.89
CA ASP A 383 23.95 31.08 31.03
C ASP A 383 24.21 30.94 29.51
N LYS A 384 25.26 30.22 29.11
CA LYS A 384 25.69 30.01 27.72
C LYS A 384 25.63 28.56 27.27
N HIS A 385 25.66 27.60 28.21
CA HIS A 385 25.80 26.19 27.87
C HIS A 385 24.70 25.31 28.46
N PHE A 386 24.42 24.19 27.78
CA PHE A 386 23.49 23.16 28.21
C PHE A 386 24.06 21.75 28.02
N ASP A 387 23.53 20.80 28.80
CA ASP A 387 23.88 19.38 28.71
C ASP A 387 23.13 18.73 27.56
N MET A 388 23.86 18.38 26.50
CA MET A 388 23.28 17.88 25.25
C MET A 388 22.63 16.50 25.42
N GLN A 389 23.29 15.58 26.12
CA GLN A 389 22.79 14.22 26.32
C GLN A 389 21.57 14.21 27.25
N LYS A 390 21.61 15.00 28.34
CA LYS A 390 20.46 15.16 29.25
C LYS A 390 19.28 15.77 28.52
N TYR A 391 19.50 16.77 27.66
CA TYR A 391 18.43 17.40 26.90
C TYR A 391 17.85 16.48 25.82
N ALA A 392 18.67 15.76 25.06
CA ALA A 392 18.18 14.78 24.10
C ALA A 392 17.34 13.70 24.81
N LEU A 393 17.85 13.16 25.91
CA LEU A 393 17.11 12.18 26.71
C LEU A 393 15.79 12.74 27.23
N TYR A 394 15.78 14.00 27.67
CA TYR A 394 14.55 14.67 28.09
C TYR A 394 13.54 14.76 26.94
N TYR A 395 13.98 15.21 25.76
CA TYR A 395 13.16 15.36 24.55
C TYR A 395 12.52 14.03 24.15
N CYS A 396 13.33 12.99 23.90
CA CYS A 396 12.82 11.69 23.44
C CYS A 396 11.93 11.01 24.51
N LYS A 397 12.16 11.29 25.80
CA LYS A 397 11.23 10.87 26.87
C LYS A 397 9.86 11.53 26.76
N GLN A 398 9.79 12.81 26.40
CA GLN A 398 8.49 13.49 26.24
C GLN A 398 7.72 12.87 25.07
N ASP A 399 8.37 12.64 23.92
CA ASP A 399 7.75 11.98 22.76
C ASP A 399 7.17 10.60 23.11
N VAL A 400 7.93 9.78 23.83
CA VAL A 400 7.46 8.46 24.30
C VAL A 400 6.29 8.57 25.28
N ILE A 401 6.32 9.53 26.21
CA ILE A 401 5.24 9.75 27.20
C ILE A 401 3.97 10.24 26.50
N VAL A 402 4.09 11.15 25.54
CA VAL A 402 2.97 11.65 24.73
C VAL A 402 2.34 10.49 23.96
N LEU A 403 3.16 9.69 23.28
CA LEU A 403 2.70 8.52 22.56
C LEU A 403 1.97 7.54 23.47
N GLN A 404 2.57 7.17 24.61
CA GLN A 404 1.98 6.28 25.60
C GLN A 404 0.62 6.78 26.09
N LYS A 405 0.57 8.01 26.62
CA LYS A 405 -0.67 8.57 27.20
C LYS A 405 -1.78 8.66 26.17
N CYS A 406 -1.48 9.12 24.96
CA CYS A 406 -2.50 9.28 23.92
C CYS A 406 -3.03 7.93 23.42
N VAL A 407 -2.16 6.94 23.19
CA VAL A 407 -2.59 5.60 22.75
C VAL A 407 -3.36 4.87 23.85
N GLN A 408 -2.93 4.98 25.12
CA GLN A 408 -3.68 4.42 26.25
C GLN A 408 -5.04 5.09 26.41
N LYS A 409 -5.13 6.42 26.27
CA LYS A 409 -6.40 7.14 26.31
C LYS A 409 -7.33 6.70 25.19
N PHE A 410 -6.81 6.51 23.97
CA PHE A 410 -7.56 5.93 22.86
C PHE A 410 -8.08 4.54 23.23
N ALA A 411 -7.20 3.65 23.71
CA ALA A 411 -7.56 2.28 24.07
C ALA A 411 -8.66 2.24 25.15
N GLN A 412 -8.55 3.11 26.16
CA GLN A 412 -9.52 3.25 27.23
C GLN A 412 -10.88 3.69 26.68
N LEU A 413 -10.92 4.78 25.92
CA LEU A 413 -12.16 5.29 25.32
C LEU A 413 -12.84 4.24 24.42
N LEU A 414 -12.03 3.50 23.66
CA LEU A 414 -12.51 2.43 22.80
C LEU A 414 -13.10 1.26 23.60
N LYS A 415 -12.41 0.83 24.66
CA LYS A 415 -12.90 -0.23 25.53
C LYS A 415 -14.19 0.16 26.25
N ASP A 416 -14.24 1.36 26.82
CA ASP A 416 -15.38 1.82 27.63
C ASP A 416 -16.65 2.05 26.80
N ASN A 417 -16.51 2.57 25.58
CA ASN A 417 -17.65 3.02 24.79
C ASN A 417 -18.03 2.06 23.65
N MET A 418 -17.11 1.19 23.23
CA MET A 418 -17.32 0.27 22.11
C MET A 418 -17.03 -1.19 22.45
N ASP A 419 -16.43 -1.45 23.61
CA ASP A 419 -15.98 -2.78 24.04
C ASP A 419 -15.09 -3.46 22.98
N MET A 420 -14.16 -2.69 22.41
CA MET A 420 -13.18 -3.15 21.44
C MET A 420 -11.79 -2.98 22.04
N ASN A 421 -10.88 -3.92 21.82
CA ASN A 421 -9.52 -3.81 22.31
C ASN A 421 -8.58 -3.29 21.22
N LEU A 422 -8.06 -2.06 21.39
CA LEU A 422 -7.20 -1.39 20.41
C LEU A 422 -6.03 -2.26 19.96
N TYR A 423 -5.43 -3.01 20.88
CA TYR A 423 -4.20 -3.77 20.67
C TYR A 423 -4.40 -4.98 19.74
N ASN A 424 -5.63 -5.38 19.46
CA ASN A 424 -5.94 -6.44 18.49
C ASN A 424 -5.86 -5.98 17.03
N TYR A 425 -5.75 -4.67 16.79
CA TYR A 425 -5.89 -4.08 15.46
C TYR A 425 -4.59 -3.41 15.00
N ILE A 426 -4.23 -3.61 13.73
CA ILE A 426 -3.03 -3.02 13.12
C ILE A 426 -3.31 -1.59 12.62
N SER A 427 -4.54 -1.32 12.18
CA SER A 427 -4.93 -0.06 11.54
C SER A 427 -6.32 0.41 11.95
N ILE A 428 -6.59 1.70 11.77
CA ILE A 428 -7.93 2.26 11.97
C ILE A 428 -8.98 1.61 11.06
N SER A 429 -8.62 1.28 9.81
CA SER A 429 -9.54 0.63 8.87
C SER A 429 -9.89 -0.79 9.31
N SER A 430 -8.92 -1.55 9.87
CA SER A 430 -9.22 -2.86 10.47
C SER A 430 -10.13 -2.74 11.69
N LEU A 431 -9.89 -1.74 12.56
CA LEU A 431 -10.75 -1.48 13.71
C LEU A 431 -12.19 -1.12 13.28
N ALA A 432 -12.33 -0.26 12.27
CA ALA A 432 -13.64 0.18 11.76
C ALA A 432 -14.44 -0.98 11.12
N LEU A 433 -13.79 -1.84 10.33
CA LEU A 433 -14.42 -3.03 9.78
C LEU A 433 -14.85 -4.00 10.88
N SER A 434 -13.97 -4.25 11.86
CA SER A 434 -14.28 -5.13 13.00
C SER A 434 -15.42 -4.60 13.86
N TYR A 435 -15.54 -3.29 14.04
CA TYR A 435 -16.68 -2.70 14.73
C TYR A 435 -17.99 -2.89 13.97
N GLN A 436 -18.00 -2.73 12.65
CA GLN A 436 -19.20 -3.01 11.84
C GLN A 436 -19.57 -4.50 11.84
N LEU A 437 -18.58 -5.41 11.84
CA LEU A 437 -18.79 -6.85 12.04
C LEU A 437 -19.41 -7.12 13.42
N LYS A 438 -18.91 -6.50 14.48
CA LYS A 438 -19.50 -6.57 15.84
C LYS A 438 -20.95 -6.07 15.86
N LYS A 439 -21.27 -5.08 15.02
CA LYS A 439 -22.62 -4.54 14.83
C LYS A 439 -23.43 -5.27 13.75
N GLN A 440 -23.01 -6.48 13.36
CA GLN A 440 -23.75 -7.39 12.48
C GLN A 440 -24.04 -6.83 11.08
N CYS A 441 -23.31 -5.79 10.64
CA CYS A 441 -23.55 -5.17 9.33
C CYS A 441 -23.26 -6.11 8.15
N PHE A 442 -22.45 -7.15 8.36
CA PHE A 442 -22.00 -8.08 7.33
C PHE A 442 -22.54 -9.50 7.53
N ASP A 443 -23.37 -9.76 8.56
CA ASP A 443 -23.79 -11.12 8.93
C ASP A 443 -24.56 -11.80 7.79
N LYS A 444 -25.30 -11.03 7.00
CA LYS A 444 -26.02 -11.51 5.82
C LYS A 444 -25.20 -11.48 4.54
N SER A 445 -24.00 -10.93 4.54
CA SER A 445 -23.14 -10.80 3.36
C SER A 445 -22.09 -11.93 3.32
N CYS A 446 -21.49 -12.16 2.15
CA CYS A 446 -20.40 -13.12 1.99
C CYS A 446 -19.05 -12.42 1.79
N LYS A 447 -17.95 -13.13 1.96
CA LYS A 447 -16.65 -12.76 1.42
C LYS A 447 -16.47 -13.36 0.03
N VAL A 448 -15.82 -12.64 -0.86
CA VAL A 448 -15.47 -13.09 -2.21
C VAL A 448 -13.98 -13.38 -2.32
N ASN A 449 -13.59 -14.36 -3.12
CA ASN A 449 -12.19 -14.74 -3.38
C ASN A 449 -11.96 -15.02 -4.89
N GLY A 450 -10.72 -15.40 -5.24
CA GLY A 450 -10.37 -15.92 -6.58
C GLY A 450 -10.81 -15.03 -7.75
N LEU A 451 -11.34 -15.66 -8.81
CA LEU A 451 -11.76 -14.98 -10.04
C LEU A 451 -12.87 -13.96 -9.80
N LEU A 452 -13.84 -14.27 -8.93
CA LEU A 452 -14.92 -13.34 -8.60
C LEU A 452 -14.37 -12.05 -7.96
N ARG A 453 -13.41 -12.18 -7.05
CA ARG A 453 -12.76 -11.01 -6.44
C ARG A 453 -11.99 -10.18 -7.46
N GLN A 454 -11.26 -10.83 -8.39
CA GLN A 454 -10.53 -10.14 -9.47
C GLN A 454 -11.48 -9.42 -10.45
N PHE A 455 -12.62 -10.02 -10.78
CA PHE A 455 -13.68 -9.39 -11.56
C PHE A 455 -14.21 -8.14 -10.85
N LEU A 456 -14.60 -8.27 -9.57
CA LEU A 456 -15.09 -7.14 -8.77
C LEU A 456 -14.04 -6.04 -8.59
N GLN A 457 -12.75 -6.36 -8.56
CA GLN A 457 -11.67 -5.37 -8.48
C GLN A 457 -11.70 -4.37 -9.66
N GLN A 458 -12.23 -4.75 -10.84
CA GLN A 458 -12.35 -3.86 -12.01
C GLN A 458 -13.33 -2.70 -11.78
N PHE A 459 -14.30 -2.90 -10.89
CA PHE A 459 -15.35 -1.93 -10.53
C PHE A 459 -14.87 -0.90 -9.49
N VAL A 460 -13.71 -1.12 -8.86
CA VAL A 460 -13.16 -0.23 -7.83
C VAL A 460 -12.67 1.07 -8.48
N ILE A 461 -13.59 2.01 -8.64
CA ILE A 461 -13.36 3.34 -9.19
C ILE A 461 -13.51 4.37 -8.05
N GLY A 462 -12.39 4.98 -7.66
CA GLY A 462 -12.32 5.99 -6.60
C GLY A 462 -13.04 7.31 -6.94
N GLY A 463 -12.83 8.31 -6.08
CA GLY A 463 -13.39 9.65 -6.23
C GLY A 463 -12.94 10.34 -7.52
N ARG A 464 -13.83 11.15 -8.10
CA ARG A 464 -13.52 11.97 -9.28
C ARG A 464 -12.72 13.20 -8.84
N CYS A 465 -11.59 13.44 -9.49
CA CYS A 465 -10.77 14.63 -9.30
C CYS A 465 -10.39 15.19 -10.68
N MET A 466 -10.87 16.40 -11.00
CA MET A 466 -10.64 17.07 -12.28
C MET A 466 -11.09 18.53 -12.24
N THR A 467 -10.63 19.31 -13.21
CA THR A 467 -11.18 20.63 -13.54
C THR A 467 -12.33 20.48 -14.53
N LEU A 468 -13.16 21.54 -14.64
CA LEU A 468 -14.22 21.62 -15.65
C LEU A 468 -13.65 21.34 -17.04
N ASN A 469 -14.25 20.38 -17.76
CA ASN A 469 -13.84 19.92 -19.09
C ASN A 469 -12.38 19.41 -19.19
N ASN A 470 -11.73 19.08 -18.06
CA ASN A 470 -10.27 18.85 -17.98
C ASN A 470 -9.43 20.03 -18.54
N GLN A 471 -9.96 21.25 -18.48
CA GLN A 471 -9.30 22.47 -18.94
C GLN A 471 -8.81 23.33 -17.77
N LYS A 472 -7.79 24.16 -17.99
CA LYS A 472 -7.32 25.14 -17.02
C LYS A 472 -8.43 26.17 -16.78
N GLN A 473 -8.72 26.50 -15.52
CA GLN A 473 -9.74 27.48 -15.13
C GLN A 473 -9.06 28.64 -14.39
N ILE A 474 -9.27 29.87 -14.83
CA ILE A 474 -8.71 31.08 -14.23
C ILE A 474 -9.88 32.01 -13.90
N LEU A 475 -10.13 32.19 -12.61
CA LEU A 475 -11.22 33.00 -12.09
C LEU A 475 -10.61 34.13 -11.27
N LEU A 476 -10.67 35.36 -11.80
CA LEU A 476 -10.19 36.55 -11.12
C LEU A 476 -11.38 37.42 -10.72
N PHE A 477 -11.31 38.01 -9.53
CA PHE A 477 -12.35 38.88 -8.98
C PHE A 477 -13.72 38.19 -8.88
N LYS A 478 -13.72 36.90 -8.51
CA LYS A 478 -14.91 36.05 -8.40
C LYS A 478 -15.03 35.48 -6.99
N LYS A 479 -16.21 35.62 -6.38
CA LYS A 479 -16.48 35.04 -5.05
C LYS A 479 -16.74 33.55 -5.16
N LEU A 480 -15.82 32.75 -4.63
CA LEU A 480 -15.82 31.30 -4.67
C LEU A 480 -16.12 30.71 -3.30
N LEU A 481 -16.80 29.56 -3.30
CA LEU A 481 -16.99 28.72 -2.12
C LEU A 481 -16.47 27.32 -2.40
N ASP A 482 -15.75 26.73 -1.43
CA ASP A 482 -15.38 25.31 -1.42
C ASP A 482 -16.51 24.54 -0.76
N PHE A 483 -17.36 23.90 -1.56
CA PHE A 483 -18.56 23.22 -1.12
C PHE A 483 -18.29 21.73 -0.93
N ASP A 484 -18.18 21.31 0.33
CA ASP A 484 -17.75 19.97 0.75
C ASP A 484 -18.91 19.14 1.31
N ALA A 485 -18.97 17.86 0.95
CA ALA A 485 -19.97 16.92 1.42
C ALA A 485 -19.70 16.48 2.86
N VAL A 486 -20.68 16.64 3.76
CA VAL A 486 -20.56 16.21 5.16
C VAL A 486 -20.32 14.71 5.23
N SER A 487 -19.07 14.32 5.48
CA SER A 487 -18.68 12.91 5.66
C SER A 487 -19.18 12.03 4.50
N LEU A 488 -18.71 12.29 3.27
CA LEU A 488 -19.25 11.69 2.04
C LEU A 488 -19.42 10.17 2.11
N TYR A 489 -18.39 9.41 2.51
CA TYR A 489 -18.47 7.95 2.57
C TYR A 489 -19.43 7.43 3.65
N PRO A 490 -19.44 7.95 4.88
CA PRO A 490 -20.53 7.71 5.83
C PRO A 490 -21.91 8.06 5.29
N SER A 491 -22.07 9.20 4.62
CA SER A 491 -23.34 9.60 3.98
C SER A 491 -23.77 8.59 2.91
N ALA A 492 -22.82 8.05 2.15
CA ALA A 492 -23.07 6.98 1.19
C ALA A 492 -23.52 5.68 1.87
N GLN A 493 -22.86 5.28 2.96
CA GLN A 493 -23.26 4.11 3.76
C GLN A 493 -24.62 4.29 4.45
N TYR A 494 -24.94 5.50 4.90
CA TYR A 494 -26.22 5.85 5.49
C TYR A 494 -27.38 5.74 4.49
N ARG A 495 -27.11 6.00 3.21
CA ARG A 495 -28.08 5.98 2.13
C ARG A 495 -28.21 4.61 1.46
N THR A 496 -27.11 3.90 1.25
CA THR A 496 -27.11 2.58 0.59
C THR A 496 -27.46 1.44 1.55
N TYR A 497 -27.56 0.24 0.99
CA TYR A 497 -27.61 -1.04 1.69
C TYR A 497 -26.38 -1.87 1.35
N TYR A 498 -26.13 -2.95 2.09
CA TYR A 498 -25.13 -3.96 1.77
C TYR A 498 -25.77 -5.14 1.04
N PRO A 499 -25.19 -5.63 -0.07
CA PRO A 499 -25.69 -6.83 -0.74
C PRO A 499 -25.61 -8.04 0.21
N ALA A 500 -26.72 -8.78 0.29
CA ALA A 500 -26.85 -9.96 1.14
C ALA A 500 -26.92 -11.25 0.29
N GLY A 501 -26.48 -12.35 0.91
CA GLY A 501 -26.34 -13.66 0.29
C GLY A 501 -25.06 -13.83 -0.52
N LYS A 502 -25.01 -14.93 -1.28
CA LYS A 502 -23.98 -15.18 -2.28
C LYS A 502 -24.22 -14.34 -3.52
N LEU A 503 -23.15 -14.11 -4.29
CA LEU A 503 -23.27 -13.58 -5.64
C LEU A 503 -23.49 -14.74 -6.62
N TYR A 504 -24.34 -14.51 -7.60
CA TYR A 504 -24.68 -15.47 -8.66
C TYR A 504 -24.33 -14.88 -10.02
N THR A 505 -23.95 -15.74 -10.95
CA THR A 505 -23.75 -15.34 -12.36
C THR A 505 -25.08 -14.97 -12.99
N LEU A 506 -25.10 -13.91 -13.80
CA LEU A 506 -26.29 -13.54 -14.56
C LEU A 506 -26.59 -14.56 -15.65
N SER A 507 -27.84 -15.03 -15.70
CA SER A 507 -28.32 -15.85 -16.82
C SER A 507 -28.60 -14.99 -18.06
N GLN A 508 -28.70 -15.62 -19.23
CA GLN A 508 -29.04 -14.92 -20.47
C GLN A 508 -30.41 -14.24 -20.40
N GLU A 509 -31.39 -14.85 -19.73
CA GLU A 509 -32.71 -14.25 -19.51
C GLU A 509 -32.62 -12.99 -18.65
N MET A 510 -31.79 -12.98 -17.59
CA MET A 510 -31.58 -11.80 -16.76
C MET A 510 -30.84 -10.69 -17.53
N ILE A 511 -29.86 -11.05 -18.35
CA ILE A 511 -29.15 -10.10 -19.22
C ILE A 511 -30.15 -9.43 -20.18
N GLN A 512 -31.00 -10.21 -20.85
CA GLN A 512 -32.05 -9.68 -21.73
C GLN A 512 -33.04 -8.80 -20.97
N HIS A 513 -33.43 -9.20 -19.76
CA HIS A 513 -34.32 -8.43 -18.90
C HIS A 513 -33.75 -7.05 -18.54
N TYR A 514 -32.49 -6.97 -18.09
CA TYR A 514 -31.88 -5.70 -17.68
C TYR A 514 -31.32 -4.85 -18.83
N ASN A 515 -31.20 -5.42 -20.03
CA ASN A 515 -30.96 -4.64 -21.25
C ASN A 515 -32.16 -3.75 -21.63
N VAL A 516 -33.32 -3.93 -20.99
CA VAL A 516 -34.44 -3.00 -21.03
C VAL A 516 -34.27 -1.95 -19.94
N LYS A 517 -34.21 -0.67 -20.33
CA LYS A 517 -33.95 0.46 -19.43
C LYS A 517 -34.89 0.48 -18.23
N GLU A 518 -36.19 0.32 -18.45
CA GLU A 518 -37.21 0.40 -17.39
C GLU A 518 -36.95 -0.63 -16.27
N ASN A 519 -36.55 -1.84 -16.64
CA ASN A 519 -36.25 -2.91 -15.68
C ASN A 519 -34.99 -2.62 -14.86
N LEU A 520 -33.98 -1.96 -15.44
CA LEU A 520 -32.81 -1.50 -14.68
C LEU A 520 -33.19 -0.45 -13.62
N PHE A 521 -34.17 0.41 -13.90
CA PHE A 521 -34.64 1.46 -12.98
C PHE A 521 -35.70 0.99 -11.98
N ASP A 522 -36.24 -0.22 -12.14
CA ASP A 522 -37.03 -0.89 -11.10
C ASP A 522 -36.16 -1.30 -9.88
N ILE A 523 -34.84 -1.27 -10.03
CA ILE A 523 -33.85 -1.41 -8.96
C ILE A 523 -33.56 -0.04 -8.32
N THR A 524 -34.23 0.27 -7.21
CA THR A 524 -34.03 1.52 -6.44
C THR A 524 -33.29 1.24 -5.13
N GLU A 525 -32.89 2.28 -4.40
CA GLU A 525 -32.26 2.15 -3.07
C GLU A 525 -33.26 1.83 -1.95
N ALA A 526 -34.57 1.89 -2.24
CA ALA A 526 -35.61 1.76 -1.25
C ALA A 526 -35.88 0.30 -0.85
N LYS A 527 -36.31 0.09 0.40
CA LYS A 527 -36.70 -1.24 0.91
C LYS A 527 -37.84 -1.87 0.11
N ASN A 528 -38.74 -1.06 -0.44
CA ASN A 528 -39.87 -1.47 -1.27
C ASN A 528 -39.57 -1.43 -2.78
N SER A 529 -38.30 -1.42 -3.19
CA SER A 529 -37.89 -1.56 -4.59
C SER A 529 -38.57 -2.76 -5.24
N LYS A 530 -39.10 -2.60 -6.46
CA LYS A 530 -39.76 -3.68 -7.20
C LYS A 530 -38.80 -4.82 -7.50
N ASP A 531 -37.55 -4.47 -7.76
CA ASP A 531 -36.44 -5.41 -7.87
C ASP A 531 -35.40 -5.13 -6.76
N GLN A 532 -35.08 -6.16 -5.99
CA GLN A 532 -34.14 -6.12 -4.87
C GLN A 532 -32.72 -6.53 -5.27
N ASN A 533 -32.50 -6.89 -6.54
CA ASN A 533 -31.18 -7.30 -7.02
C ASN A 533 -30.15 -6.17 -6.90
N THR A 534 -28.90 -6.55 -6.79
CA THR A 534 -27.74 -5.66 -6.92
C THR A 534 -26.77 -6.25 -7.92
N LEU A 535 -26.65 -5.58 -9.06
CA LEU A 535 -25.93 -6.02 -10.24
C LEU A 535 -24.51 -5.44 -10.30
N TYR A 536 -23.57 -6.25 -10.80
CA TYR A 536 -22.19 -5.89 -11.16
C TYR A 536 -21.95 -6.33 -12.60
N LEU A 537 -21.96 -5.37 -13.51
CA LEU A 537 -22.13 -5.60 -14.94
C LEU A 537 -20.88 -5.27 -15.74
N GLU A 538 -20.52 -6.17 -16.65
CA GLU A 538 -19.69 -5.86 -17.81
C GLU A 538 -20.60 -5.37 -18.93
N VAL A 539 -20.42 -4.13 -19.37
CA VAL A 539 -21.27 -3.47 -20.36
C VAL A 539 -20.48 -2.84 -21.49
N LYS A 540 -21.10 -2.78 -22.66
CA LYS A 540 -20.78 -1.83 -23.72
C LYS A 540 -21.63 -0.57 -23.53
N LEU A 541 -21.05 0.58 -23.82
CA LEU A 541 -21.73 1.87 -23.76
C LEU A 541 -21.66 2.53 -25.14
N PHE A 542 -22.76 3.17 -25.54
CA PHE A 542 -22.89 3.83 -26.83
C PHE A 542 -23.46 5.24 -26.65
N LYS A 543 -23.05 6.15 -27.52
CA LYS A 543 -23.57 7.53 -27.53
C LYS A 543 -24.76 7.64 -28.50
N GLY A 544 -25.93 7.96 -27.96
CA GLY A 544 -27.09 8.35 -28.77
C GLY A 544 -26.98 9.79 -29.30
N ASN A 545 -27.93 10.19 -30.15
CA ASN A 545 -28.04 11.58 -30.60
C ASN A 545 -28.41 12.55 -29.45
N ASP A 546 -29.02 12.01 -28.40
CA ASP A 546 -29.46 12.69 -27.18
C ASP A 546 -28.43 12.58 -26.03
N PHE A 547 -27.20 12.16 -26.33
CA PHE A 547 -26.11 12.08 -25.37
C PHE A 547 -25.83 13.44 -24.74
N ILE A 548 -25.74 13.48 -23.41
CA ILE A 548 -25.47 14.72 -22.67
C ILE A 548 -23.97 14.79 -22.37
N HIS A 549 -23.32 15.77 -22.97
CA HIS A 549 -21.94 16.12 -22.67
C HIS A 549 -21.88 16.77 -21.29
N ARG A 550 -21.15 16.14 -20.35
CA ARG A 550 -20.97 16.68 -19.00
C ARG A 550 -19.59 17.32 -18.83
N GLY A 551 -19.55 18.46 -18.16
CA GLY A 551 -18.30 19.12 -17.79
C GLY A 551 -17.43 18.24 -16.89
N PHE A 552 -18.12 17.43 -16.07
CA PHE A 552 -17.54 16.35 -15.27
C PHE A 552 -18.15 15.00 -15.70
N PRO A 553 -17.48 14.21 -16.56
CA PRO A 553 -17.97 12.92 -17.03
C PRO A 553 -18.14 11.92 -15.88
N LEU A 554 -19.13 11.03 -16.01
CA LEU A 554 -19.48 10.04 -14.99
C LEU A 554 -18.83 8.68 -15.22
N VAL A 555 -18.41 8.40 -16.46
CA VAL A 555 -17.73 7.18 -16.87
C VAL A 555 -16.23 7.44 -16.98
N SER A 556 -15.42 6.42 -16.65
CA SER A 556 -13.96 6.49 -16.77
C SER A 556 -13.39 5.31 -17.54
N GLN A 557 -12.28 5.53 -18.22
CA GLN A 557 -11.50 4.49 -18.89
C GLN A 557 -10.01 4.66 -18.58
N LYS A 558 -9.22 3.60 -18.75
CA LYS A 558 -7.76 3.67 -18.65
C LYS A 558 -7.22 4.11 -20.00
N ILE A 559 -6.53 5.24 -20.05
CA ILE A 559 -5.80 5.77 -21.20
C ILE A 559 -4.33 5.81 -20.78
N ASP A 560 -3.46 5.09 -21.49
CA ASP A 560 -2.03 4.94 -21.17
C ASP A 560 -1.77 4.52 -19.70
N GLY A 561 -2.56 3.57 -19.21
CA GLY A 561 -2.48 3.08 -17.83
C GLY A 561 -3.11 4.01 -16.78
N VAL A 562 -3.44 5.26 -17.12
CA VAL A 562 -4.05 6.24 -16.23
C VAL A 562 -5.56 6.22 -16.37
N ARG A 563 -6.29 6.08 -15.26
CA ARG A 563 -7.75 6.19 -15.26
C ARG A 563 -8.17 7.65 -15.43
N GLN A 564 -8.95 7.94 -16.46
CA GLN A 564 -9.46 9.27 -16.78
C GLN A 564 -10.98 9.23 -16.92
N PHE A 565 -11.66 10.20 -16.29
CA PHE A 565 -13.07 10.47 -16.54
C PHE A 565 -13.17 11.30 -17.82
N THR A 566 -13.91 10.80 -18.81
CA THR A 566 -13.99 11.41 -20.14
C THR A 566 -15.36 11.16 -20.75
N ASN A 567 -15.84 12.12 -21.55
CA ASN A 567 -16.98 11.88 -22.42
C ASN A 567 -16.58 11.02 -23.61
N ASP A 568 -15.30 11.01 -24.02
CA ASP A 568 -14.81 10.30 -25.21
C ASP A 568 -14.45 8.85 -24.91
N ILE A 569 -15.48 8.11 -24.52
CA ILE A 569 -15.39 6.66 -24.33
C ILE A 569 -15.34 5.93 -25.68
N SER A 570 -14.64 4.80 -25.73
CA SER A 570 -14.61 3.92 -26.91
C SER A 570 -15.74 2.90 -26.82
N GLU A 571 -16.55 2.78 -27.87
CA GLU A 571 -17.66 1.81 -27.93
C GLU A 571 -17.16 0.35 -28.04
N GLU A 572 -15.87 0.15 -28.38
CA GLU A 572 -15.22 -1.15 -28.40
C GLU A 572 -14.76 -1.61 -27.01
N ASN A 573 -14.67 -0.68 -26.06
CA ASN A 573 -14.21 -1.00 -24.71
C ASN A 573 -15.32 -1.67 -23.88
N ARG A 574 -14.87 -2.49 -22.93
CA ARG A 574 -15.73 -3.04 -21.87
C ARG A 574 -15.66 -2.14 -20.65
N TYR A 575 -16.83 -1.79 -20.12
CA TYR A 575 -16.97 -0.99 -18.90
C TYR A 575 -17.54 -1.85 -17.78
N PHE A 576 -17.00 -1.68 -16.58
CA PHE A 576 -17.39 -2.43 -15.39
C PHE A 576 -18.16 -1.48 -14.46
N LEU A 577 -19.48 -1.58 -14.47
CA LEU A 577 -20.39 -0.70 -13.74
C LEU A 577 -21.33 -1.52 -12.87
N ASP A 578 -21.42 -1.15 -11.59
CA ASP A 578 -22.47 -1.66 -10.73
C ASP A 578 -23.82 -1.01 -11.09
N THR A 579 -24.89 -1.48 -10.45
CA THR A 579 -26.26 -0.96 -10.69
C THR A 579 -26.32 0.56 -10.62
N ILE A 580 -25.72 1.14 -9.58
CA ILE A 580 -25.70 2.59 -9.38
C ILE A 580 -24.93 3.25 -10.52
N GLY A 581 -23.69 2.80 -10.81
CA GLY A 581 -22.86 3.38 -11.86
C GLY A 581 -23.53 3.39 -13.23
N LEU A 582 -24.20 2.29 -13.61
CA LEU A 582 -24.91 2.21 -14.89
C LEU A 582 -26.14 3.13 -14.91
N GLN A 583 -26.95 3.15 -13.85
CA GLN A 583 -28.08 4.06 -13.74
C GLN A 583 -27.65 5.52 -13.83
N GLU A 584 -26.53 5.90 -13.20
CA GLU A 584 -25.99 7.26 -13.27
C GLU A 584 -25.60 7.63 -14.70
N ALA A 585 -24.91 6.74 -15.41
CA ALA A 585 -24.51 6.93 -16.81
C ALA A 585 -25.72 7.10 -17.74
N VAL A 586 -26.75 6.26 -17.57
CA VAL A 586 -27.98 6.32 -18.37
C VAL A 586 -28.82 7.55 -18.03
N LEU A 587 -29.01 7.85 -16.74
CA LEU A 587 -29.90 8.93 -16.29
C LEU A 587 -29.32 10.32 -16.56
N ARG A 588 -28.01 10.51 -16.39
CA ARG A 588 -27.39 11.84 -16.42
C ARG A 588 -26.62 12.13 -17.71
N GLN A 589 -26.24 11.11 -18.47
CA GLN A 589 -25.54 11.29 -19.75
C GLN A 589 -26.28 10.68 -20.95
N ASN A 590 -27.44 10.03 -20.75
CA ASN A 590 -28.17 9.34 -21.81
C ASN A 590 -27.31 8.32 -22.58
N TYR A 591 -26.39 7.63 -21.89
CA TYR A 591 -25.72 6.48 -22.51
C TYR A 591 -26.75 5.40 -22.84
N LYS A 592 -26.61 4.83 -24.04
CA LYS A 592 -27.20 3.52 -24.36
C LYS A 592 -26.23 2.44 -23.93
N TYR A 593 -26.73 1.25 -23.62
CA TYR A 593 -25.89 0.18 -23.10
C TYR A 593 -26.31 -1.19 -23.62
N GLU A 594 -25.35 -2.11 -23.60
CA GLU A 594 -25.54 -3.53 -23.82
C GLU A 594 -24.79 -4.28 -22.72
N ILE A 595 -25.53 -5.01 -21.89
CA ILE A 595 -24.99 -5.91 -20.87
C ILE A 595 -24.48 -7.16 -21.56
N ILE A 596 -23.24 -7.53 -21.26
CA ILE A 596 -22.54 -8.66 -21.85
C ILE A 596 -22.48 -9.82 -20.87
N SER A 597 -22.06 -9.52 -19.65
CA SER A 597 -21.91 -10.49 -18.56
C SER A 597 -22.01 -9.77 -17.22
N GLY A 598 -22.08 -10.53 -16.13
CA GLY A 598 -22.01 -9.95 -14.80
C GLY A 598 -22.46 -10.92 -13.72
N VAL A 599 -22.45 -10.41 -12.50
CA VAL A 599 -22.91 -11.13 -11.31
C VAL A 599 -23.91 -10.28 -10.53
N TYR A 600 -24.71 -10.90 -9.68
CA TYR A 600 -25.69 -10.19 -8.86
C TYR A 600 -25.89 -10.83 -7.49
N ALA A 601 -26.32 -10.01 -6.54
CA ALA A 601 -26.86 -10.44 -5.25
C ALA A 601 -28.38 -10.24 -5.23
N LYS A 602 -29.11 -11.16 -4.60
CA LYS A 602 -30.59 -11.19 -4.57
C LYS A 602 -31.21 -10.36 -3.47
N GLU A 603 -30.48 -10.20 -2.37
CA GLU A 603 -30.99 -9.65 -1.13
C GLU A 603 -30.18 -8.44 -0.68
N ARG A 604 -30.73 -7.70 0.29
CA ARG A 604 -30.16 -6.46 0.80
C ARG A 604 -30.24 -6.42 2.32
N ASP A 605 -29.18 -5.92 2.93
CA ASP A 605 -29.13 -5.62 4.36
C ASP A 605 -28.97 -4.11 4.60
N TYR A 606 -29.85 -3.55 5.41
CA TYR A 606 -29.91 -2.12 5.72
C TYR A 606 -29.31 -1.79 7.10
N THR A 607 -28.80 -2.79 7.83
CA THR A 607 -28.23 -2.63 9.19
C THR A 607 -27.17 -1.53 9.27
N ILE A 608 -26.36 -1.38 8.21
CA ILE A 608 -25.32 -0.34 8.13
C ILE A 608 -25.87 1.09 8.30
N GLN A 609 -27.09 1.36 7.82
CA GLN A 609 -27.68 2.69 7.88
C GLN A 609 -27.88 3.14 9.33
N GLU A 610 -28.37 2.24 10.17
CA GLU A 610 -28.61 2.48 11.60
C GLU A 610 -27.29 2.65 12.36
N VAL A 611 -26.30 1.81 12.05
CA VAL A 611 -24.98 1.85 12.68
C VAL A 611 -24.23 3.15 12.36
N ILE A 612 -24.22 3.55 11.08
CA ILE A 612 -23.55 4.79 10.67
C ILE A 612 -24.28 6.02 11.21
N LYS A 613 -25.61 6.02 11.20
CA LYS A 613 -26.41 7.07 11.84
C LYS A 613 -26.05 7.24 13.31
N TYR A 614 -26.02 6.14 14.06
CA TYR A 614 -25.62 6.15 15.46
C TYR A 614 -24.22 6.71 15.65
N MET A 615 -23.22 6.20 14.92
CA MET A 615 -21.83 6.65 15.03
C MET A 615 -21.68 8.15 14.73
N PHE A 616 -22.40 8.65 13.71
CA PHE A 616 -22.39 10.06 13.35
C PHE A 616 -23.03 10.94 14.43
N GLU A 617 -24.21 10.56 14.92
CA GLU A 617 -24.91 11.30 15.97
C GLU A 617 -24.12 11.34 17.28
N GLU A 618 -23.50 10.23 17.68
CA GLU A 618 -22.61 10.17 18.85
C GLU A 618 -21.38 11.06 18.67
N ARG A 619 -20.79 11.08 17.46
CA ARG A 619 -19.71 12.01 17.14
C ARG A 619 -20.14 13.46 17.32
N VAL A 620 -21.32 13.84 16.83
CA VAL A 620 -21.85 15.20 16.96
C VAL A 620 -22.06 15.56 18.44
N LYS A 621 -22.64 14.66 19.24
CA LYS A 621 -22.79 14.85 20.70
C LYS A 621 -21.43 15.06 21.37
N CYS A 622 -20.47 14.19 21.07
CA CYS A 622 -19.11 14.27 21.62
C CYS A 622 -18.38 15.56 21.21
N LYS A 623 -18.54 16.00 19.95
CA LYS A 623 -17.96 17.26 19.45
C LYS A 623 -18.50 18.47 20.23
N LYS A 624 -19.82 18.51 20.48
CA LYS A 624 -20.45 19.57 21.30
C LYS A 624 -19.95 19.55 22.74
N ALA A 625 -19.78 18.37 23.32
CA ALA A 625 -19.25 18.19 24.67
C ALA A 625 -17.72 18.36 24.78
N LYS A 626 -17.02 18.63 23.67
CA LYS A 626 -15.55 18.62 23.58
C LYS A 626 -14.92 17.33 24.12
N ASN A 627 -15.61 16.20 23.93
CA ASN A 627 -15.15 14.88 24.34
C ASN A 627 -14.22 14.27 23.28
N PRO A 628 -12.99 13.84 23.63
CA PRO A 628 -12.04 13.17 22.74
C PRO A 628 -12.59 11.99 21.93
N LEU A 629 -13.64 11.31 22.42
CA LEU A 629 -14.30 10.21 21.72
C LEU A 629 -14.74 10.59 20.29
N GLN A 630 -15.02 11.87 20.03
CA GLN A 630 -15.35 12.35 18.68
C GLN A 630 -14.22 12.08 17.66
N GLN A 631 -12.94 12.08 18.09
CA GLN A 631 -11.81 11.77 17.22
C GLN A 631 -11.83 10.30 16.79
N ILE A 632 -12.16 9.38 17.71
CA ILE A 632 -12.27 7.95 17.42
C ILE A 632 -13.38 7.72 16.40
N TYR A 633 -14.58 8.27 16.64
CA TYR A 633 -15.66 8.19 15.67
C TYR A 633 -15.29 8.79 14.31
N LYS A 634 -14.64 9.96 14.27
CA LYS A 634 -14.17 10.60 13.03
C LYS A 634 -13.24 9.68 12.24
N LEU A 635 -12.23 9.12 12.92
CA LEU A 635 -11.24 8.24 12.32
C LEU A 635 -11.88 6.95 11.78
N MET A 636 -12.79 6.34 12.53
CA MET A 636 -13.49 5.12 12.11
C MET A 636 -14.47 5.37 10.96
N LEU A 637 -15.24 6.45 11.00
CA LEU A 637 -16.19 6.83 9.94
C LEU A 637 -15.47 7.10 8.62
N ASN A 638 -14.33 7.79 8.66
CA ASN A 638 -13.53 8.05 7.45
C ASN A 638 -12.83 6.80 6.89
N SER A 639 -12.67 5.76 7.72
CA SER A 639 -11.91 4.54 7.40
C SER A 639 -12.80 3.29 7.22
N SER A 640 -14.12 3.47 7.22
CA SER A 640 -15.13 2.42 7.35
C SER A 640 -15.19 1.46 6.16
N TYR A 641 -14.79 1.92 4.96
CA TYR A 641 -14.89 1.17 3.71
C TYR A 641 -13.54 0.70 3.15
N GLY A 642 -12.41 1.24 3.61
CA GLY A 642 -11.11 0.98 2.97
C GLY A 642 -10.71 -0.51 2.94
N LYS A 643 -11.13 -1.28 3.94
CA LYS A 643 -10.88 -2.73 4.00
C LYS A 643 -11.79 -3.57 3.09
N THR A 644 -12.94 -3.04 2.65
CA THR A 644 -13.84 -3.79 1.76
C THR A 644 -13.34 -3.79 0.32
N ILE A 645 -12.50 -2.82 -0.07
CA ILE A 645 -11.88 -2.68 -1.40
C ILE A 645 -10.36 -2.90 -1.39
N GLU A 646 -9.84 -3.66 -0.42
CA GLU A 646 -8.40 -3.91 -0.30
C GLU A 646 -7.88 -4.61 -1.58
N GLY A 647 -6.90 -3.97 -2.23
CA GLY A 647 -6.24 -4.49 -3.43
C GLY A 647 -5.42 -5.74 -3.14
N ASP A 648 -4.95 -6.38 -4.21
CA ASP A 648 -4.26 -7.66 -4.10
C ASP A 648 -2.91 -7.50 -3.41
N ARG A 649 -2.68 -8.32 -2.39
CA ARG A 649 -1.36 -8.45 -1.77
C ARG A 649 -0.54 -9.43 -2.59
N ASN A 650 -0.04 -8.99 -3.73
CA ASN A 650 0.71 -9.86 -4.62
C ASN A 650 2.10 -10.18 -4.10
N GLU A 651 2.54 -9.51 -3.03
CA GLU A 651 3.89 -9.66 -2.49
C GLU A 651 3.85 -9.84 -0.97
N THR A 652 4.73 -10.70 -0.47
CA THR A 652 5.13 -10.76 0.94
C THR A 652 6.61 -10.51 1.05
N VAL A 653 7.05 -9.86 2.13
CA VAL A 653 8.47 -9.61 2.35
C VAL A 653 8.95 -10.54 3.45
N GLN A 654 9.95 -11.36 3.14
CA GLN A 654 10.62 -12.22 4.10
C GLN A 654 12.10 -11.84 4.16
N ILE A 655 12.70 -12.03 5.33
CA ILE A 655 14.13 -11.73 5.54
C ILE A 655 14.84 -13.04 5.82
N PHE A 656 15.91 -13.32 5.08
CA PHE A 656 16.73 -14.53 5.22
C PHE A 656 18.14 -14.14 5.65
N GLU A 657 18.76 -14.91 6.52
CA GLU A 657 20.20 -14.81 6.76
C GLU A 657 21.01 -15.57 5.70
N GLU A 658 22.29 -15.25 5.55
CA GLU A 658 23.23 -15.97 4.68
C GLU A 658 23.28 -17.48 4.99
N THR A 659 23.03 -17.87 6.24
CA THR A 659 22.93 -19.27 6.68
C THR A 659 21.67 -19.98 6.18
N GLN A 660 20.65 -19.24 5.73
CA GLN A 660 19.34 -19.75 5.32
C GLN A 660 19.13 -19.71 3.80
N LEU A 661 20.20 -19.55 3.02
CA LEU A 661 20.11 -19.52 1.57
C LEU A 661 19.42 -20.77 1.00
N GLU A 662 19.57 -21.95 1.61
CA GLU A 662 18.84 -23.17 1.22
C GLU A 662 17.31 -23.03 1.31
N GLU A 663 16.79 -22.35 2.33
CA GLU A 663 15.35 -22.10 2.47
C GLU A 663 14.86 -21.07 1.45
N LEU A 664 15.68 -20.07 1.16
CA LEU A 664 15.42 -19.11 0.09
C LEU A 664 15.38 -19.80 -1.28
N PHE A 665 16.32 -20.70 -1.56
CA PHE A 665 16.35 -21.47 -2.80
C PHE A 665 15.12 -22.36 -2.98
N LYS A 666 14.48 -22.84 -1.91
CA LYS A 666 13.22 -23.61 -2.00
C LYS A 666 12.03 -22.79 -2.51
N LYS A 667 12.14 -21.45 -2.51
CA LYS A 667 11.07 -20.51 -2.90
C LYS A 667 11.41 -19.76 -4.19
N TYR A 668 12.39 -20.21 -4.96
CA TYR A 668 12.96 -19.45 -6.09
C TYR A 668 11.93 -19.02 -7.15
N ASP A 669 10.93 -19.86 -7.38
CA ASP A 669 9.83 -19.64 -8.33
C ASP A 669 8.86 -18.54 -7.87
N GLN A 670 8.87 -18.21 -6.58
CA GLN A 670 8.07 -17.15 -5.98
C GLN A 670 8.85 -15.84 -5.84
N ILE A 671 10.16 -15.78 -6.13
CA ILE A 671 10.96 -14.59 -5.86
C ILE A 671 10.72 -13.49 -6.91
N ASN A 672 10.15 -12.36 -6.48
CA ASN A 672 10.03 -11.14 -7.30
C ASN A 672 11.31 -10.30 -7.28
N SER A 673 11.94 -10.15 -6.12
CA SER A 673 13.18 -9.36 -5.97
C SER A 673 13.95 -9.74 -4.70
N ILE A 674 15.28 -9.70 -4.75
CA ILE A 674 16.17 -9.90 -3.61
C ILE A 674 17.01 -8.65 -3.39
N GLN A 675 17.14 -8.23 -2.13
CA GLN A 675 18.02 -7.13 -1.74
C GLN A 675 18.85 -7.54 -0.52
N GLN A 676 20.16 -7.27 -0.54
CA GLN A 676 21.07 -7.64 0.55
C GLN A 676 21.25 -6.49 1.57
N TYR A 677 21.29 -6.85 2.85
CA TYR A 677 21.38 -5.99 4.02
C TYR A 677 22.41 -6.55 5.00
N GLY A 678 23.68 -6.17 4.85
CA GLY A 678 24.76 -6.79 5.62
C GLY A 678 24.81 -8.30 5.35
N THR A 679 24.52 -9.10 6.37
CA THR A 679 24.45 -10.57 6.30
C THR A 679 23.04 -11.12 6.00
N LYS A 680 22.06 -10.25 5.74
CA LYS A 680 20.67 -10.64 5.50
C LYS A 680 20.22 -10.32 4.07
N PHE A 681 19.15 -10.95 3.63
CA PHE A 681 18.50 -10.76 2.34
C PHE A 681 17.02 -10.47 2.59
N CYS A 682 16.51 -9.29 2.24
CA CYS A 682 15.07 -9.08 2.18
C CYS A 682 14.58 -9.44 0.78
N VAL A 683 13.64 -10.38 0.76
CA VAL A 683 13.17 -11.08 -0.42
C VAL A 683 11.69 -10.81 -0.53
N LYS A 684 11.28 -10.25 -1.66
CA LYS A 684 9.88 -10.12 -2.02
C LYS A 684 9.44 -11.39 -2.72
N LEU A 685 8.43 -12.04 -2.19
CA LEU A 685 7.86 -13.28 -2.70
C LEU A 685 6.45 -13.01 -3.26
N GLU A 686 6.15 -13.49 -4.46
CA GLU A 686 4.82 -13.50 -5.05
C GLU A 686 3.88 -14.35 -4.17
N LYS A 687 2.72 -13.80 -3.84
CA LYS A 687 1.68 -14.53 -3.12
C LYS A 687 0.56 -14.93 -4.06
N GLU A 688 0.13 -16.18 -4.01
CA GLU A 688 -1.01 -16.66 -4.79
C GLU A 688 -2.28 -15.84 -4.49
N CYS A 689 -2.95 -15.37 -5.55
CA CYS A 689 -4.17 -14.56 -5.46
C CYS A 689 -5.36 -15.33 -4.86
N CYS A 690 -5.38 -16.66 -4.96
CA CYS A 690 -6.52 -17.51 -4.63
C CYS A 690 -6.88 -17.52 -3.13
N GLU A 691 -5.93 -17.20 -2.25
CA GLU A 691 -6.16 -17.18 -0.80
C GLU A 691 -6.83 -15.90 -0.29
N GLN A 692 -6.92 -14.85 -1.12
CA GLN A 692 -7.34 -13.53 -0.66
C GLN A 692 -8.86 -13.40 -0.69
N THR A 693 -9.43 -13.03 0.46
CA THR A 693 -10.87 -12.84 0.65
C THR A 693 -11.19 -11.38 0.97
N GLY A 694 -12.34 -10.87 0.54
CA GLY A 694 -12.74 -9.50 0.78
C GLY A 694 -14.24 -9.26 0.61
N TYR A 695 -14.66 -8.02 0.81
CA TYR A 695 -16.06 -7.57 0.69
C TYR A 695 -16.22 -6.60 -0.49
N HIS A 696 -15.54 -6.89 -1.62
CA HIS A 696 -15.41 -5.96 -2.75
C HIS A 696 -16.75 -5.42 -3.26
N HIS A 697 -17.76 -6.29 -3.37
CA HIS A 697 -19.12 -5.91 -3.77
C HIS A 697 -19.74 -4.82 -2.87
N ILE A 698 -19.57 -4.90 -1.54
CA ILE A 698 -19.99 -3.84 -0.61
C ILE A 698 -19.21 -2.55 -0.84
N GLY A 699 -17.88 -2.67 -0.98
CA GLY A 699 -17.02 -1.53 -1.22
C GLY A 699 -17.35 -0.76 -2.50
N ILE A 700 -17.65 -1.47 -3.59
CA ILE A 700 -18.10 -0.92 -4.86
C ILE A 700 -19.41 -0.14 -4.67
N GLN A 701 -20.39 -0.75 -3.99
CA GLN A 701 -21.67 -0.10 -3.71
C GLN A 701 -21.51 1.23 -2.95
N ILE A 702 -20.64 1.27 -1.94
CA ILE A 702 -20.33 2.50 -1.18
C ILE A 702 -19.71 3.56 -2.09
N LEU A 703 -18.72 3.17 -2.91
CA LEU A 703 -18.06 4.09 -3.84
C LEU A 703 -19.00 4.62 -4.92
N SER A 704 -19.95 3.83 -5.40
CA SER A 704 -20.90 4.28 -6.41
C SER A 704 -21.99 5.16 -5.80
N MET A 705 -22.45 4.86 -4.58
CA MET A 705 -23.36 5.72 -3.85
C MET A 705 -22.73 7.09 -3.52
N SER A 706 -21.45 7.12 -3.15
CA SER A 706 -20.75 8.39 -2.91
C SER A 706 -20.67 9.24 -4.18
N LYS A 707 -20.40 8.63 -5.34
CA LYS A 707 -20.45 9.30 -6.64
C LYS A 707 -21.86 9.81 -6.96
N ARG A 708 -22.92 9.02 -6.70
CA ARG A 708 -24.32 9.46 -6.88
C ARG A 708 -24.65 10.71 -6.06
N ILE A 709 -24.25 10.77 -4.79
CA ILE A 709 -24.45 11.95 -3.93
C ILE A 709 -23.82 13.19 -4.57
N MET A 710 -22.57 13.09 -5.04
CA MET A 710 -21.90 14.21 -5.73
C MET A 710 -22.59 14.56 -7.06
N ASN A 711 -22.96 13.55 -7.84
CA ASN A 711 -23.58 13.75 -9.15
C ASN A 711 -24.96 14.43 -9.08
N GLU A 712 -25.76 14.18 -8.04
CA GLU A 712 -27.04 14.87 -7.83
C GLU A 712 -26.88 16.39 -7.78
N VAL A 713 -25.81 16.86 -7.14
CA VAL A 713 -25.50 18.29 -7.05
C VAL A 713 -24.90 18.78 -8.36
N MET A 714 -23.86 18.08 -8.85
CA MET A 714 -23.06 18.55 -9.97
C MET A 714 -23.82 18.56 -11.29
N THR A 715 -24.57 17.50 -11.60
CA THR A 715 -25.32 17.48 -12.86
C THR A 715 -26.54 18.39 -12.81
N LEU A 716 -27.11 18.63 -11.62
CA LEU A 716 -28.15 19.65 -11.47
C LEU A 716 -27.59 21.06 -11.70
N ALA A 717 -26.39 21.36 -11.19
CA ALA A 717 -25.73 22.62 -11.47
C ALA A 717 -25.51 22.80 -12.99
N GLU A 718 -24.98 21.78 -13.67
CA GLU A 718 -24.81 21.81 -15.13
C GLU A 718 -26.16 21.93 -15.88
N ASP A 719 -27.22 21.23 -15.44
CA ASP A 719 -28.56 21.32 -16.04
C ASP A 719 -29.18 22.74 -15.91
N LEU A 720 -28.72 23.53 -14.95
CA LEU A 720 -29.16 24.90 -14.67
C LEU A 720 -28.20 25.97 -15.23
N ASP A 721 -27.23 25.56 -16.05
CA ASP A 721 -26.15 26.42 -16.57
C ASP A 721 -25.32 27.11 -15.48
N LEU A 722 -25.20 26.48 -14.30
CA LEU A 722 -24.34 26.94 -13.19
C LEU A 722 -22.98 26.24 -13.25
N ASN A 723 -21.89 27.01 -13.10
CA ASN A 723 -20.56 26.48 -13.32
C ASN A 723 -19.90 26.01 -12.02
N ILE A 724 -19.55 24.72 -12.01
CA ILE A 724 -18.58 24.16 -11.06
C ILE A 724 -17.23 24.09 -11.77
N TYR A 725 -16.18 24.60 -11.13
CA TYR A 725 -14.88 24.77 -11.79
C TYR A 725 -13.88 23.66 -11.47
N TYR A 726 -14.03 23.05 -10.30
CA TYR A 726 -13.14 22.01 -9.80
C TYR A 726 -13.89 21.04 -8.88
N GLN A 727 -13.48 19.77 -8.91
CA GLN A 727 -13.91 18.74 -7.96
C GLN A 727 -12.70 17.94 -7.48
N ASP A 728 -12.66 17.61 -6.18
CA ASP A 728 -11.80 16.57 -5.63
C ASP A 728 -12.57 15.69 -4.65
N THR A 729 -13.06 14.56 -5.15
CA THR A 729 -13.76 13.51 -4.39
C THR A 729 -15.07 13.98 -3.74
N ASP A 730 -14.99 14.67 -2.60
CA ASP A 730 -16.07 15.15 -1.73
C ASP A 730 -16.26 16.67 -1.74
N SER A 731 -15.34 17.41 -2.34
CA SER A 731 -15.42 18.87 -2.50
C SER A 731 -15.65 19.28 -3.94
N MET A 732 -16.35 20.41 -4.12
CA MET A 732 -16.53 21.10 -5.39
C MET A 732 -16.50 22.62 -5.23
N GLN A 733 -16.06 23.35 -6.24
CA GLN A 733 -15.95 24.82 -6.16
C GLN A 733 -16.87 25.53 -7.12
N ILE A 734 -17.70 26.41 -6.54
CA ILE A 734 -18.83 27.10 -7.19
C ILE A 734 -18.79 28.59 -6.83
N LEU A 735 -19.43 29.43 -7.66
CA LEU A 735 -19.63 30.84 -7.33
C LEU A 735 -20.64 31.00 -6.19
N GLN A 736 -20.36 31.94 -5.28
CA GLN A 736 -21.21 32.23 -4.13
C GLN A 736 -22.65 32.60 -4.53
N ASP A 737 -22.80 33.40 -5.58
CA ASP A 737 -24.11 33.90 -6.02
C ASP A 737 -24.96 32.79 -6.69
N GLU A 738 -24.32 31.76 -7.25
CA GLU A 738 -24.99 30.63 -7.91
C GLU A 738 -25.49 29.58 -6.91
N LEU A 739 -24.87 29.48 -5.73
CA LEU A 739 -25.19 28.47 -4.72
C LEU A 739 -26.65 28.55 -4.24
N LYS A 740 -27.21 29.75 -4.15
CA LYS A 740 -28.61 29.93 -3.73
C LYS A 740 -29.58 29.29 -4.74
N ILE A 741 -29.37 29.55 -6.02
CA ILE A 741 -30.19 29.00 -7.11
C ILE A 741 -30.10 27.48 -7.12
N LEU A 742 -28.88 26.94 -6.97
CA LEU A 742 -28.65 25.50 -6.90
C LEU A 742 -29.37 24.86 -5.71
N SER A 743 -29.30 25.47 -4.53
CA SER A 743 -29.94 24.94 -3.32
C SER A 743 -31.47 24.90 -3.42
N GLU A 744 -32.09 25.94 -3.98
CA GLU A 744 -33.55 26.02 -4.17
C GLU A 744 -34.04 24.94 -5.16
N ASN A 745 -33.37 24.82 -6.32
CA ASN A 745 -33.70 23.80 -7.32
C ASN A 745 -33.40 22.37 -6.83
N PHE A 746 -32.36 22.18 -6.01
CA PHE A 746 -32.06 20.88 -5.42
C PHE A 746 -33.18 20.43 -4.48
N GLN A 747 -33.67 21.34 -3.63
CA GLN A 747 -34.79 21.07 -2.74
C GLN A 747 -36.06 20.72 -3.53
N GLU A 748 -36.34 21.42 -4.63
CA GLU A 748 -37.49 21.13 -5.50
C GLU A 748 -37.37 19.74 -6.16
N LYS A 749 -36.22 19.43 -6.76
CA LYS A 749 -36.01 18.18 -7.51
C LYS A 749 -35.91 16.95 -6.61
N TYR A 750 -35.19 17.07 -5.49
CA TYR A 750 -34.85 15.92 -4.64
C TYR A 750 -35.58 15.89 -3.30
N GLN A 751 -36.37 16.92 -2.97
CA GLN A 751 -37.11 17.03 -1.71
C GLN A 751 -36.22 16.87 -0.46
N ARG A 752 -34.97 17.34 -0.57
CA ARG A 752 -33.93 17.25 0.46
C ARG A 752 -33.14 18.55 0.53
N GLU A 753 -32.76 18.94 1.74
CA GLU A 753 -32.00 20.17 1.98
C GLU A 753 -30.53 19.96 1.60
N LEU A 754 -30.01 20.81 0.71
CA LEU A 754 -28.64 20.70 0.19
C LEU A 754 -27.58 21.19 1.19
N ILE A 755 -27.83 22.33 1.83
CA ILE A 755 -26.85 23.03 2.67
C ILE A 755 -27.11 22.71 4.15
N GLY A 756 -26.09 22.27 4.87
CA GLY A 756 -26.18 22.04 6.31
C GLY A 756 -25.08 21.16 6.90
N GLU A 757 -25.26 20.72 8.14
CA GLU A 757 -24.26 19.95 8.90
C GLU A 757 -24.62 18.45 9.07
N LYS A 758 -25.72 17.99 8.46
CA LYS A 758 -26.16 16.59 8.55
C LYS A 758 -25.57 15.75 7.42
N MET A 759 -25.56 14.42 7.60
CA MET A 759 -25.17 13.49 6.53
C MET A 759 -26.03 13.70 5.28
N GLY A 760 -25.40 13.65 4.11
CA GLY A 760 -26.01 13.92 2.81
C GLY A 760 -26.16 15.39 2.46
N GLN A 761 -25.75 16.31 3.34
CA GLN A 761 -25.70 17.75 3.09
C GLN A 761 -24.26 18.20 2.79
N PHE A 762 -24.14 19.47 2.42
CA PHE A 762 -22.88 20.12 2.07
C PHE A 762 -22.72 21.44 2.84
N HIS A 763 -21.48 21.85 3.09
CA HIS A 763 -21.16 23.16 3.67
C HIS A 763 -19.92 23.76 3.04
N SER A 764 -19.68 25.06 3.28
CA SER A 764 -18.43 25.68 2.86
C SER A 764 -17.27 25.26 3.79
N ASP A 765 -16.13 24.81 3.24
CA ASP A 765 -14.99 24.25 4.00
C ASP A 765 -13.68 25.06 3.89
N PHE A 766 -13.70 26.25 3.29
CA PHE A 766 -12.51 27.11 3.35
C PHE A 766 -12.20 27.49 4.81
N SER A 767 -10.94 27.31 5.20
CA SER A 767 -10.43 27.63 6.53
C SER A 767 -9.13 28.42 6.44
N SER A 768 -8.87 29.25 7.45
CA SER A 768 -7.65 30.05 7.58
C SER A 768 -7.32 30.20 9.07
N ASP A 769 -6.03 30.15 9.39
CA ASP A 769 -5.54 30.42 10.74
C ASP A 769 -5.59 31.92 11.09
N LYS A 770 -5.81 32.80 10.09
CA LYS A 770 -5.90 34.26 10.27
C LYS A 770 -7.29 34.73 10.71
N GLY A 771 -8.30 33.86 10.69
CA GLY A 771 -9.66 34.21 11.09
C GLY A 771 -10.74 33.52 10.26
N LYS A 772 -11.94 34.10 10.24
CA LYS A 772 -13.11 33.54 9.54
C LYS A 772 -13.02 33.82 8.05
N VAL A 773 -12.99 32.77 7.23
CA VAL A 773 -13.07 32.92 5.77
C VAL A 773 -14.47 33.37 5.35
N LEU A 774 -14.54 34.41 4.53
CA LEU A 774 -15.79 34.92 3.97
C LEU A 774 -16.10 34.29 2.60
N TYR A 775 -15.10 34.25 1.73
CA TYR A 775 -15.14 33.67 0.37
C TYR A 775 -13.72 33.61 -0.21
N GLY A 776 -13.52 32.81 -1.27
CA GLY A 776 -12.36 32.94 -2.15
C GLY A 776 -12.56 34.07 -3.16
N GLU A 777 -11.54 34.88 -3.44
CA GLU A 777 -11.61 36.04 -4.35
C GLU A 777 -11.02 35.75 -5.75
N ASP A 778 -9.95 34.95 -5.81
CA ASP A 778 -9.29 34.55 -7.04
C ASP A 778 -8.98 33.05 -6.98
N GLY A 779 -9.22 32.31 -8.06
CA GLY A 779 -8.98 30.87 -8.17
C GLY A 779 -8.26 30.51 -9.46
N ILE A 780 -7.11 29.85 -9.36
CA ILE A 780 -6.35 29.31 -10.49
C ILE A 780 -6.32 27.79 -10.40
N TYR A 781 -6.94 27.10 -11.35
CA TYR A 781 -7.04 25.65 -11.43
C TYR A 781 -6.31 25.14 -12.66
N ILE A 782 -5.21 24.42 -12.45
CA ILE A 782 -4.32 24.02 -13.54
C ILE A 782 -4.56 22.58 -13.93
N SER A 783 -4.62 21.68 -12.95
CA SER A 783 -4.82 20.25 -13.16
C SER A 783 -5.29 19.56 -11.88
N LYS A 784 -5.43 18.23 -11.91
CA LYS A 784 -5.82 17.42 -10.75
C LYS A 784 -4.88 17.69 -9.57
N LYS A 785 -5.43 18.17 -8.45
CA LYS A 785 -4.70 18.51 -7.22
C LYS A 785 -3.62 19.58 -7.40
N VAL A 786 -3.79 20.46 -8.38
CA VAL A 786 -2.94 21.63 -8.63
C VAL A 786 -3.83 22.85 -8.84
N TYR A 787 -4.07 23.58 -7.77
CA TYR A 787 -4.81 24.83 -7.79
C TYR A 787 -4.47 25.74 -6.60
N CYS A 788 -4.79 27.02 -6.72
CA CYS A 788 -4.68 27.98 -5.62
C CYS A 788 -5.93 28.86 -5.59
N VAL A 789 -6.43 29.12 -4.38
CA VAL A 789 -7.50 30.10 -4.15
C VAL A 789 -7.02 31.14 -3.16
N LYS A 790 -7.12 32.42 -3.51
CA LYS A 790 -6.90 33.55 -2.61
C LYS A 790 -8.15 33.74 -1.75
N LEU A 791 -7.99 33.70 -0.43
CA LEU A 791 -9.08 33.77 0.54
C LEU A 791 -9.22 35.18 1.10
N CYS A 792 -10.46 35.68 1.14
CA CYS A 792 -10.82 36.88 1.90
C CYS A 792 -11.21 36.47 3.32
N VAL A 793 -10.46 36.96 4.31
CA VAL A 793 -10.54 36.52 5.71
C VAL A 793 -10.82 37.72 6.60
N GLN A 794 -11.79 37.57 7.51
CA GLN A 794 -12.01 38.50 8.60
C GLN A 794 -11.23 38.03 9.83
N ASN A 795 -10.27 38.82 10.29
CA ASN A 795 -9.48 38.50 11.48
C ASN A 795 -10.29 38.70 12.78
N GLU A 796 -9.69 38.37 13.93
CA GLU A 796 -10.35 38.50 15.24
C GLU A 796 -10.72 39.95 15.59
N ASP A 797 -9.97 40.94 15.08
CA ASP A 797 -10.21 42.37 15.26
C ASP A 797 -11.34 42.91 14.35
N GLY A 798 -11.82 42.09 13.41
CA GLY A 798 -12.86 42.44 12.45
C GLY A 798 -12.35 43.02 11.12
N ASP A 799 -11.05 43.20 10.97
CA ASP A 799 -10.39 43.69 9.76
C ASP A 799 -10.32 42.61 8.66
N ILE A 800 -10.34 43.07 7.41
CA ILE A 800 -10.21 42.20 6.23
C ILE A 800 -8.73 42.02 5.90
N CYS A 801 -8.31 40.76 5.81
CA CYS A 801 -6.99 40.35 5.37
C CYS A 801 -7.09 39.21 4.33
N TYR A 802 -5.94 38.82 3.77
CA TYR A 802 -5.86 37.79 2.75
C TYR A 802 -5.02 36.59 3.20
N ASP A 803 -5.45 35.41 2.76
CA ASP A 803 -4.73 34.15 2.92
C ASP A 803 -4.80 33.32 1.64
N TYR A 804 -4.12 32.17 1.58
CA TYR A 804 -4.11 31.32 0.39
C TYR A 804 -4.43 29.86 0.72
N HIS A 805 -5.42 29.30 0.02
CA HIS A 805 -5.65 27.86 -0.05
C HIS A 805 -4.81 27.27 -1.19
N ILE A 806 -3.68 26.66 -0.85
CA ILE A 806 -2.68 26.18 -1.81
C ILE A 806 -2.77 24.66 -1.94
N ARG A 807 -2.97 24.16 -3.17
CA ARG A 807 -2.87 22.74 -3.51
C ARG A 807 -1.91 22.51 -4.66
N MET A 808 -0.87 21.71 -4.44
CA MET A 808 0.03 21.25 -5.48
C MET A 808 0.58 19.88 -5.09
N LYS A 809 0.10 18.82 -5.75
CA LYS A 809 0.55 17.46 -5.44
C LYS A 809 2.05 17.34 -5.67
N GLY A 810 2.78 17.05 -4.60
CA GLY A 810 4.22 16.81 -4.66
C GLY A 810 5.11 18.02 -4.38
N VAL A 811 4.54 19.18 -4.02
CA VAL A 811 5.27 20.35 -3.52
C VAL A 811 4.59 20.82 -2.23
N THR A 812 5.36 21.18 -1.20
CA THR A 812 4.79 21.65 0.07
C THR A 812 4.27 23.08 -0.06
N GLY A 813 3.21 23.43 0.68
CA GLY A 813 2.66 24.79 0.68
C GLY A 813 3.71 25.84 1.06
N GLU A 814 4.54 25.53 2.06
CA GLU A 814 5.63 26.40 2.52
C GLU A 814 6.68 26.68 1.42
N CYS A 815 7.06 25.66 0.64
CA CYS A 815 7.98 25.82 -0.50
C CYS A 815 7.37 26.70 -1.59
N ILE A 816 6.05 26.59 -1.82
CA ILE A 816 5.31 27.42 -2.77
C ILE A 816 5.27 28.86 -2.30
N THR A 817 4.95 29.10 -1.02
CA THR A 817 4.95 30.44 -0.43
C THR A 817 6.33 31.09 -0.54
N GLN A 818 7.40 30.39 -0.14
CA GLN A 818 8.76 30.90 -0.24
C GLN A 818 9.15 31.22 -1.70
N LYS A 819 8.79 30.35 -2.65
CA LYS A 819 9.05 30.60 -4.08
C LYS A 819 8.23 31.78 -4.62
N ALA A 820 7.01 31.98 -4.12
CA ALA A 820 6.18 33.14 -4.46
C ALA A 820 6.74 34.43 -3.84
N ASP A 821 7.29 34.38 -2.63
CA ASP A 821 8.02 35.48 -2.00
C ASP A 821 9.22 35.89 -2.85
N GLU A 822 10.05 34.91 -3.26
CA GLU A 822 11.24 35.13 -4.10
C GLU A 822 10.92 35.77 -5.46
N LEU A 823 9.88 35.28 -6.15
CA LEU A 823 9.61 35.66 -7.53
C LEU A 823 8.59 36.80 -7.68
N TYR A 824 7.64 36.91 -6.75
CA TYR A 824 6.46 37.78 -6.89
C TYR A 824 6.12 38.58 -5.63
N GLY A 825 7.01 38.61 -4.63
CA GLY A 825 6.77 39.35 -3.38
C GLY A 825 5.61 38.80 -2.55
N GLY A 826 5.38 37.48 -2.63
CA GLY A 826 4.40 36.74 -1.83
C GLY A 826 3.06 36.49 -2.52
N ASP A 827 2.91 36.98 -3.75
CA ASP A 827 1.70 36.76 -4.55
C ASP A 827 1.69 35.35 -5.16
N VAL A 828 1.05 34.41 -4.46
CA VAL A 828 0.91 33.02 -4.89
C VAL A 828 0.06 32.89 -6.15
N ILE A 829 -0.91 33.79 -6.39
CA ILE A 829 -1.76 33.75 -7.59
C ILE A 829 -0.92 33.98 -8.84
N LYS A 830 0.01 34.93 -8.82
CA LYS A 830 0.94 35.15 -9.96
C LYS A 830 1.81 33.94 -10.25
N LEU A 831 2.32 33.27 -9.22
CA LEU A 831 3.07 32.03 -9.39
C LEU A 831 2.23 30.96 -10.12
N TYR A 832 0.96 30.80 -9.74
CA TYR A 832 0.06 29.87 -10.39
C TYR A 832 -0.37 30.32 -11.79
N GLN A 833 -0.50 31.62 -12.05
CA GLN A 833 -0.75 32.16 -13.40
C GLN A 833 0.40 31.82 -14.36
N ASP A 834 1.64 31.96 -13.91
CA ASP A 834 2.83 31.62 -14.69
C ASP A 834 2.89 30.11 -15.00
N LEU A 835 2.61 29.26 -14.01
CA LEU A 835 2.48 27.81 -14.22
C LEU A 835 1.34 27.48 -15.20
N ALA A 836 0.19 28.15 -15.07
CA ALA A 836 -0.93 27.98 -15.99
C ALA A 836 -0.58 28.40 -17.42
N GLY A 837 0.25 29.44 -17.58
CA GLY A 837 0.82 29.90 -18.86
C GLY A 837 1.91 29.00 -19.45
N GLY A 838 2.29 27.92 -18.75
CA GLY A 838 3.28 26.95 -19.23
C GLY A 838 4.73 27.31 -18.89
N LYS A 839 4.97 28.29 -18.02
CA LYS A 839 6.30 28.58 -17.49
C LYS A 839 6.77 27.43 -16.61
N ALA A 840 7.98 26.94 -16.86
CA ALA A 840 8.61 25.96 -15.98
C ALA A 840 9.12 26.65 -14.72
N ILE A 841 8.76 26.13 -13.54
CA ILE A 841 9.25 26.64 -12.25
C ILE A 841 9.89 25.49 -11.49
N GLU A 842 11.11 25.70 -11.01
CA GLU A 842 11.82 24.77 -10.15
C GLU A 842 11.55 25.07 -8.68
N PHE A 843 11.18 24.04 -7.93
CA PHE A 843 10.98 24.07 -6.48
C PHE A 843 12.02 23.17 -5.83
N ASP A 844 12.84 23.71 -4.93
CA ASP A 844 13.65 22.89 -4.05
C ASP A 844 12.88 22.60 -2.77
N LEU A 845 12.47 21.35 -2.62
CA LEU A 845 11.64 20.93 -1.48
C LEU A 845 12.42 20.95 -0.16
N CYS A 846 13.76 20.84 -0.21
CA CYS A 846 14.61 20.89 0.98
C CYS A 846 14.62 22.27 1.66
N ASN A 847 14.27 23.35 0.94
CA ASN A 847 14.22 24.70 1.51
C ASN A 847 13.11 24.88 2.57
N ALA A 848 12.05 24.07 2.50
CA ALA A 848 10.91 24.17 3.41
C ALA A 848 10.95 23.11 4.52
N LYS A 849 11.40 21.89 4.22
CA LYS A 849 11.46 20.78 5.18
C LYS A 849 12.65 19.88 4.89
N VAL A 850 13.11 19.17 5.91
CA VAL A 850 14.05 18.08 5.74
C VAL A 850 13.38 16.95 4.96
N PHE A 851 13.97 16.58 3.82
CA PHE A 851 13.59 15.39 3.06
C PHE A 851 14.59 14.27 3.30
N MET A 852 14.07 13.09 3.61
CA MET A 852 14.87 11.88 3.82
C MET A 852 14.64 10.92 2.66
N LYS A 853 15.72 10.38 2.12
CA LYS A 853 15.65 9.29 1.14
C LYS A 853 15.92 7.98 1.85
N LYS A 854 14.95 7.06 1.75
CA LYS A 854 15.16 5.66 2.09
C LYS A 854 16.07 5.04 1.02
N GLN A 855 17.19 4.50 1.46
CA GLN A 855 18.13 3.78 0.64
C GLN A 855 17.68 2.33 0.45
N ASP A 856 18.31 1.69 -0.53
CA ASP A 856 18.15 0.28 -0.84
C ASP A 856 18.38 -0.63 0.38
N ASP A 857 19.29 -0.26 1.28
CA ASP A 857 19.61 -0.97 2.51
C ASP A 857 18.67 -0.65 3.71
N TYR A 858 17.46 -0.11 3.47
CA TYR A 858 16.53 0.44 4.47
C TYR A 858 17.07 1.62 5.31
N SER A 859 18.34 2.02 5.14
CA SER A 859 18.87 3.19 5.84
C SER A 859 18.26 4.48 5.30
N TYR A 860 18.18 5.50 6.14
CA TYR A 860 17.75 6.82 5.74
C TYR A 860 18.93 7.79 5.72
N MET A 861 18.87 8.74 4.80
CA MET A 861 19.82 9.85 4.70
C MET A 861 19.06 11.10 4.28
N ASN A 862 19.44 12.26 4.81
CA ASN A 862 18.85 13.52 4.40
C ASN A 862 19.32 13.89 2.97
N LEU A 863 18.50 14.67 2.27
CA LEU A 863 18.84 15.22 0.96
C LEU A 863 19.24 16.69 1.10
N SER A 864 20.36 17.08 0.47
CA SER A 864 20.80 18.48 0.37
C SER A 864 19.94 19.29 -0.59
N GLU A 865 19.54 18.68 -1.70
CA GLU A 865 18.62 19.25 -2.67
C GLU A 865 17.57 18.20 -3.05
N PHE A 866 16.32 18.64 -3.18
CA PHE A 866 15.28 17.83 -3.78
C PHE A 866 14.43 18.68 -4.72
N LYS A 867 15.04 18.99 -5.86
CA LYS A 867 14.48 19.84 -6.90
C LYS A 867 13.40 19.13 -7.69
N ARG A 868 12.31 19.86 -7.93
CA ARG A 868 11.23 19.47 -8.84
C ARG A 868 10.90 20.63 -9.76
N THR A 869 11.07 20.40 -11.05
CA THR A 869 10.64 21.36 -12.07
C THR A 869 9.25 20.99 -12.56
N LEU A 870 8.30 21.90 -12.39
CA LEU A 870 6.93 21.72 -12.81
C LEU A 870 6.63 22.58 -14.04
N LYS A 871 5.93 21.98 -15.01
CA LYS A 871 5.41 22.61 -16.22
C LYS A 871 4.08 21.94 -16.59
N PHE A 872 3.07 22.71 -16.98
CA PHE A 872 1.70 22.24 -17.22
C PHE A 872 1.14 22.65 -18.57
#